data_AF-A0A3B9R6A0-F1
#
_entry.id   AF-A0A3B9R6A0-F1
#
_cell.length_a   1.000
_cell.length_b   1.000
_cell.length_c   1.000
_cell.angle_alpha   90.00
_cell.angle_beta   90.00
_cell.angle_gamma   90.00
#
_symmetry.space_group_name_H-M   'P 1'
#
loop_
_entity.id
_entity.type
_entity.pdbx_description
1 polymer ?
#
loop_
_entity_poly.entity_id
_entity_poly.type
_entity_poly.pdbx_seq_one_letter_code
_entity_poly.pdbx_strand_id
1 'polypeptide(L)'
;MNFIAKSAFPKFLGLFLILGLLVSCEQDLTTIGSGVVGNEPFATGKEVYDVFAYNKNIEAVQTNKLAVYQLGTYNDPVYGRTEASVTSQIFLSTANPSFGSFSQDKEDRAGTTDEAITTVQENETVEEVYLYIPFLTNSLDTDGDGVIDEYDAEPENSDNDNDGDEVSNIVETASNTDPLDDTSVDADRDGLNDPDGATIFADNFAEKVELDSIYINGVNYDDVAKSPLPKFNLKVERSTFFLRDLDPNASFQEAQQYYSNQVFSPDFVTGDPLFQGEVEIIDEEILIRNDDDESTEEVDESQTFTKLPPGIRVALDNDFFQENILDKEGSSELISQSNFTEFIRGLHFSIVDSDGNDVLFMFDLRSSNITMTYSYTNYDTNGTTDDTSDDNPNNILERDFTFSFLTQNTSTGVISGNAVNTIITENYGPQILESLDTGENASRIYLKGGPGTYAEINLFEEDGGENILEQIRSENWVINEANLVFYIDRDQLDAVGSTLEPPRLYLYNAENKFPLIDTSSDQALAVAGTPNLFSFYPNYDGVIQKTNGKGVVYSVKITDHINDMVVRDSTNATLGLTLSTNIQNWNISDAKVANGEEELPITSTVTPLGTILYGGNLETTDPNFDKRLKLEIIYTKAN
;
A
#
# COMPACT_ATOMS: atom_id res chain seq x y z
N MET A 1 35.95 68.53 76.19
CA MET A 1 37.13 68.67 75.31
C MET A 1 36.64 68.69 73.87
N ASN A 2 36.77 69.85 73.21
CA ASN A 2 36.62 70.01 71.77
C ASN A 2 37.77 69.30 71.06
N PHE A 3 37.54 68.48 70.02
CA PHE A 3 38.54 68.30 68.95
C PHE A 3 38.03 67.59 67.67
N ILE A 4 36.77 67.70 67.23
CA ILE A 4 36.40 67.21 65.88
C ILE A 4 35.40 68.17 65.21
N ALA A 5 35.84 69.41 65.01
CA ALA A 5 35.14 70.38 64.17
C ALA A 5 36.17 71.13 63.32
N LYS A 6 36.83 70.41 62.39
CA LYS A 6 37.61 70.91 61.22
C LYS A 6 38.41 69.76 60.59
N SER A 7 37.72 68.77 60.04
CA SER A 7 38.36 67.80 59.14
C SER A 7 37.55 67.73 57.84
N ALA A 8 38.21 68.05 56.72
CA ALA A 8 37.64 67.94 55.37
C ALA A 8 37.60 66.48 54.87
N PHE A 9 37.98 65.52 55.72
CA PHE A 9 38.09 64.11 55.41
C PHE A 9 36.77 63.41 54.99
N PRO A 10 35.59 63.69 55.61
CA PRO A 10 34.36 63.02 55.19
C PRO A 10 33.82 63.53 53.84
N LYS A 11 34.21 64.75 53.41
CA LYS A 11 33.83 65.29 52.09
C LYS A 11 34.71 64.73 50.96
N PHE A 12 35.97 64.41 51.26
CA PHE A 12 36.88 63.80 50.29
C PHE A 12 36.58 62.31 50.07
N LEU A 13 36.18 61.58 51.13
CA LEU A 13 35.81 60.17 51.01
C LEU A 13 34.51 59.99 50.20
N GLY A 14 33.52 60.86 50.39
CA GLY A 14 32.28 60.86 49.62
C GLY A 14 32.48 61.21 48.14
N LEU A 15 33.39 62.14 47.83
CA LEU A 15 33.73 62.48 46.44
C LEU A 15 34.48 61.35 45.74
N PHE A 16 35.37 60.62 46.44
CA PHE A 16 36.07 59.46 45.88
C PHE A 16 35.14 58.25 45.65
N LEU A 17 34.13 58.07 46.50
CA LEU A 17 33.12 57.01 46.32
C LEU A 17 32.16 57.30 45.15
N ILE A 18 31.86 58.57 44.88
CA ILE A 18 31.03 58.96 43.73
C ILE A 18 31.84 58.96 42.42
N LEU A 19 33.14 59.28 42.45
CA LEU A 19 34.01 59.15 41.26
C LEU A 19 34.32 57.69 40.90
N GLY A 20 34.34 56.78 41.88
CA GLY A 20 34.52 55.33 41.64
C GLY A 20 33.33 54.65 40.96
N LEU A 21 32.12 55.21 41.11
CA LEU A 21 30.90 54.67 40.48
C LEU A 21 30.71 55.11 39.02
N LEU A 22 31.46 56.10 38.53
CA LEU A 22 31.37 56.62 37.15
C LEU A 22 32.48 56.11 36.22
N VAL A 23 33.43 55.29 36.70
CA VAL A 23 34.51 54.70 35.88
C VAL A 23 34.32 53.19 35.65
N SER A 24 33.22 52.60 36.12
CA SER A 24 32.93 51.16 35.98
C SER A 24 31.77 50.84 35.04
N CYS A 25 31.65 51.59 33.94
CA CYS A 25 30.78 51.23 32.81
C CYS A 25 31.48 51.59 31.49
N GLU A 26 32.65 51.03 31.28
CA GLU A 26 33.01 50.62 29.92
C GLU A 26 32.51 49.18 29.84
N GLN A 27 31.45 48.94 29.06
CA GLN A 27 31.10 47.59 28.66
C GLN A 27 32.17 47.14 27.68
N ASP A 28 33.32 46.76 28.24
CA ASP A 28 34.22 45.86 27.57
C ASP A 28 33.42 44.55 27.51
N LEU A 29 32.76 44.31 26.37
CA LEU A 29 32.33 42.99 25.95
C LEU A 29 33.61 42.16 25.76
N THR A 30 34.23 41.81 26.89
CA THR A 30 35.14 40.70 26.99
C THR A 30 34.30 39.49 26.65
N THR A 31 34.28 39.20 25.36
CA THR A 31 33.72 37.99 24.80
C THR A 31 34.56 36.88 25.40
N ILE A 32 34.13 36.34 26.55
CA ILE A 32 34.70 35.12 27.11
C ILE A 32 34.43 34.04 26.06
N GLY A 33 35.42 33.81 25.21
CA GLY A 33 35.33 32.96 24.01
C GLY A 33 36.13 33.45 22.80
N SER A 34 36.41 34.75 22.65
CA SER A 34 37.04 35.28 21.41
C SER A 34 38.55 35.03 21.28
N GLY A 35 39.12 34.16 22.12
CA GLY A 35 40.53 33.75 22.06
C GLY A 35 40.74 32.23 22.08
N VAL A 36 39.67 31.42 22.02
CA VAL A 36 39.75 29.95 22.06
C VAL A 36 39.47 29.30 20.70
N VAL A 37 38.88 30.02 19.75
CA VAL A 37 38.68 29.53 18.37
C VAL A 37 39.62 30.28 17.44
N GLY A 38 40.93 30.09 17.64
CA GLY A 38 41.98 30.66 16.79
C GLY A 38 42.34 29.80 15.59
N ASN A 39 41.84 28.57 15.55
CA ASN A 39 41.90 27.64 14.44
C ASN A 39 40.53 26.95 14.38
N GLU A 40 39.95 26.77 13.20
CA GLU A 40 38.91 25.76 12.98
C GLU A 40 39.54 24.41 13.39
N PRO A 41 39.20 23.81 14.54
CA PRO A 41 39.88 22.58 14.99
C PRO A 41 39.50 21.38 14.14
N PHE A 42 38.43 21.52 13.36
CA PHE A 42 37.89 20.52 12.48
C PHE A 42 37.66 21.13 11.09
N ALA A 43 37.82 20.32 10.05
CA ALA A 43 37.45 20.65 8.69
C ALA A 43 36.43 19.62 8.19
N THR A 44 35.40 20.11 7.50
CA THR A 44 34.45 19.25 6.78
C THR A 44 34.92 19.06 5.34
N GLY A 45 34.96 17.82 4.88
CA GLY A 45 35.29 17.45 3.51
C GLY A 45 34.19 16.62 2.87
N LYS A 46 34.24 16.54 1.53
CA LYS A 46 33.43 15.63 0.72
C LYS A 46 34.38 14.86 -0.19
N GLU A 47 34.26 13.54 -0.20
CA GLU A 47 34.97 12.65 -1.12
C GLU A 47 33.96 11.82 -1.89
N VAL A 48 34.34 11.45 -3.12
CA VAL A 48 33.46 10.76 -4.05
C VAL A 48 34.19 9.56 -4.62
N TYR A 49 33.59 8.38 -4.46
CA TYR A 49 34.15 7.11 -4.91
C TYR A 49 33.28 6.51 -6.02
N ASP A 50 33.94 5.81 -6.95
CA ASP A 50 33.24 5.07 -7.99
C ASP A 50 32.59 3.81 -7.38
N VAL A 51 31.44 3.43 -7.93
CA VAL A 51 30.60 2.32 -7.47
C VAL A 51 30.29 1.41 -8.66
N PHE A 52 30.18 0.11 -8.41
CA PHE A 52 30.03 -0.90 -9.45
C PHE A 52 28.65 -1.52 -9.35
N ALA A 53 27.94 -1.61 -10.47
CA ALA A 53 26.57 -2.13 -10.50
C ALA A 53 26.44 -3.23 -11.55
N TYR A 54 25.63 -4.24 -11.27
CA TYR A 54 25.44 -5.42 -12.12
C TYR A 54 23.95 -5.73 -12.22
N ASN A 55 23.39 -5.75 -13.43
CA ASN A 55 21.97 -6.05 -13.62
C ASN A 55 21.72 -7.56 -13.55
N LYS A 56 20.62 -7.94 -12.91
CA LYS A 56 20.20 -9.33 -12.71
C LYS A 56 18.77 -9.54 -13.19
N ASN A 57 18.53 -10.69 -13.81
CA ASN A 57 17.21 -11.08 -14.27
C ASN A 57 16.46 -11.92 -13.23
N ILE A 58 15.15 -11.70 -13.12
CA ILE A 58 14.25 -12.57 -12.35
C ILE A 58 13.33 -13.28 -13.34
N GLU A 59 13.39 -14.61 -13.40
CA GLU A 59 12.57 -15.41 -14.30
C GLU A 59 11.14 -15.60 -13.75
N ALA A 60 11.02 -15.79 -12.44
CA ALA A 60 9.74 -15.89 -11.76
C ALA A 60 9.90 -15.59 -10.28
N VAL A 61 8.87 -15.03 -9.66
CA VAL A 61 8.84 -14.78 -8.20
C VAL A 61 7.74 -15.63 -7.58
N GLN A 62 7.89 -16.04 -6.32
CA GLN A 62 6.78 -16.64 -5.59
C GLN A 62 5.67 -15.59 -5.41
N THR A 63 4.45 -15.94 -5.79
CA THR A 63 3.30 -15.02 -5.81
C THR A 63 2.08 -15.54 -5.07
N ASN A 64 2.28 -16.49 -4.15
CA ASN A 64 1.22 -16.99 -3.31
C ASN A 64 1.28 -16.51 -1.87
N LYS A 65 0.11 -16.35 -1.26
CA LYS A 65 -0.06 -15.81 0.10
C LYS A 65 0.53 -14.40 0.24
N LEU A 66 0.36 -13.59 -0.80
CA LEU A 66 0.66 -12.16 -0.77
C LEU A 66 -0.50 -11.40 -0.09
N ALA A 67 -0.26 -10.17 0.34
CA ALA A 67 -1.34 -9.27 0.73
C ALA A 67 -1.99 -8.65 -0.52
N VAL A 68 -1.15 -8.07 -1.39
CA VAL A 68 -1.59 -7.36 -2.59
C VAL A 68 -1.40 -8.22 -3.84
N TYR A 69 -2.42 -8.22 -4.69
CA TYR A 69 -2.48 -8.92 -5.98
C TYR A 69 -2.71 -7.93 -7.12
N GLN A 70 -2.27 -8.30 -8.33
CA GLN A 70 -2.43 -7.55 -9.57
C GLN A 70 -3.43 -8.25 -10.49
N LEU A 71 -4.29 -7.47 -11.17
CA LEU A 71 -5.22 -7.97 -12.17
C LEU A 71 -5.23 -7.07 -13.40
N GLY A 72 -5.09 -7.67 -14.59
CA GLY A 72 -5.18 -6.99 -15.87
C GLY A 72 -3.86 -6.82 -16.61
N THR A 73 -3.77 -5.80 -17.46
CA THR A 73 -2.68 -5.61 -18.42
C THR A 73 -2.03 -4.26 -18.22
N TYR A 74 -0.70 -4.24 -18.12
CA TYR A 74 0.13 -3.03 -18.11
C TYR A 74 1.19 -3.09 -19.21
N ASN A 75 1.17 -2.12 -20.11
CA ASN A 75 2.19 -1.99 -21.15
C ASN A 75 3.24 -0.98 -20.72
N ASP A 76 4.40 -1.47 -20.31
CA ASP A 76 5.55 -0.61 -20.03
C ASP A 76 6.29 -0.26 -21.33
N PRO A 77 6.51 1.02 -21.66
CA PRO A 77 7.22 1.42 -22.89
C PRO A 77 8.67 0.93 -22.98
N VAL A 78 9.30 0.59 -21.86
CA VAL A 78 10.68 0.09 -21.75
C VAL A 78 10.70 -1.43 -21.62
N TYR A 79 9.87 -1.96 -20.71
CA TYR A 79 9.93 -3.36 -20.27
C TYR A 79 8.93 -4.29 -20.98
N GLY A 80 8.02 -3.74 -21.79
CA GLY A 80 7.03 -4.49 -22.54
C GLY A 80 5.75 -4.79 -21.74
N ARG A 81 4.90 -5.64 -22.32
CA ARG A 81 3.59 -5.98 -21.75
C ARG A 81 3.72 -6.89 -20.53
N THR A 82 2.94 -6.61 -19.49
CA THR A 82 2.71 -7.45 -18.31
C THR A 82 1.23 -7.77 -18.23
N GLU A 83 0.88 -9.05 -18.13
CA GLU A 83 -0.50 -9.52 -17.95
C GLU A 83 -0.61 -10.28 -16.62
N ALA A 84 -1.59 -9.91 -15.80
CA ALA A 84 -1.81 -10.43 -14.46
C ALA A 84 -3.20 -11.02 -14.30
N SER A 85 -3.27 -12.20 -13.70
CA SER A 85 -4.52 -12.87 -13.29
C SER A 85 -4.36 -13.50 -11.91
N VAL A 86 -5.48 -13.80 -11.25
CA VAL A 86 -5.48 -14.32 -9.88
C VAL A 86 -6.29 -15.61 -9.82
N THR A 87 -5.72 -16.64 -9.19
CA THR A 87 -6.45 -17.87 -8.86
C THR A 87 -6.45 -18.05 -7.35
N SER A 88 -7.62 -18.13 -6.73
CA SER A 88 -7.77 -18.11 -5.27
C SER A 88 -8.71 -19.20 -4.76
N GLN A 89 -8.42 -19.74 -3.59
CA GLN A 89 -9.38 -20.55 -2.82
C GLN A 89 -10.53 -19.70 -2.26
N ILE A 90 -11.64 -20.36 -1.93
CA ILE A 90 -12.76 -19.75 -1.20
C ILE A 90 -12.86 -20.39 0.18
N PHE A 91 -13.11 -19.57 1.19
CA PHE A 91 -13.28 -19.97 2.58
C PHE A 91 -14.69 -19.66 3.07
N LEU A 92 -15.28 -20.64 3.77
CA LEU A 92 -16.52 -20.44 4.48
C LEU A 92 -16.27 -19.56 5.71
N SER A 93 -17.19 -18.64 6.00
CA SER A 93 -17.15 -17.87 7.26
C SER A 93 -17.31 -18.76 8.50
N THR A 94 -18.00 -19.89 8.36
CA THR A 94 -18.10 -20.94 9.39
C THR A 94 -18.10 -22.34 8.75
N ALA A 95 -17.45 -23.29 9.41
CA ALA A 95 -17.56 -24.69 9.03
C ALA A 95 -18.94 -25.25 9.42
N ASN A 96 -19.48 -26.15 8.58
CA ASN A 96 -20.81 -26.74 8.75
C ASN A 96 -21.91 -25.67 8.99
N PRO A 97 -22.09 -24.72 8.05
CA PRO A 97 -23.12 -23.69 8.18
C PRO A 97 -24.51 -24.34 8.21
N SER A 98 -25.43 -23.67 8.91
CA SER A 98 -26.88 -23.87 8.77
C SER A 98 -27.49 -22.57 8.27
N PHE A 99 -28.38 -22.66 7.31
CA PHE A 99 -29.09 -21.52 6.74
C PHE A 99 -30.45 -21.39 7.43
N GLY A 100 -30.94 -20.16 7.56
CA GLY A 100 -32.18 -19.91 8.29
C GLY A 100 -32.10 -20.10 9.82
N SER A 101 -33.24 -20.40 10.45
CA SER A 101 -33.43 -20.55 11.90
C SER A 101 -33.12 -21.95 12.40
N PHE A 102 -33.37 -22.96 11.57
CA PHE A 102 -33.13 -24.36 11.90
C PHE A 102 -32.02 -24.95 11.03
N SER A 103 -31.61 -26.17 11.34
CA SER A 103 -30.73 -26.92 10.43
C SER A 103 -31.60 -27.75 9.50
N GLN A 104 -31.13 -28.08 8.30
CA GLN A 104 -31.85 -28.96 7.36
C GLN A 104 -32.37 -30.27 8.03
N ASP A 105 -31.55 -30.96 8.83
CA ASP A 105 -31.94 -32.19 9.57
C ASP A 105 -33.11 -31.99 10.57
N LYS A 106 -33.32 -30.76 11.03
CA LYS A 106 -34.39 -30.37 11.94
C LYS A 106 -35.66 -30.07 11.14
N GLU A 107 -35.53 -29.38 10.02
CA GLU A 107 -36.63 -29.04 9.12
C GLU A 107 -37.24 -30.26 8.44
N ASP A 108 -36.42 -31.24 8.07
CA ASP A 108 -36.87 -32.51 7.50
C ASP A 108 -37.82 -33.29 8.44
N ARG A 109 -37.85 -32.93 9.74
CA ARG A 109 -38.75 -33.49 10.76
C ARG A 109 -39.97 -32.61 11.04
N ALA A 110 -40.12 -31.47 10.38
CA ALA A 110 -41.27 -30.58 10.49
C ALA A 110 -42.59 -31.37 10.31
N GLY A 111 -43.58 -31.06 11.15
CA GLY A 111 -44.88 -31.73 11.14
C GLY A 111 -44.91 -33.16 11.72
N THR A 112 -43.81 -33.69 12.26
CA THR A 112 -43.83 -34.93 13.05
C THR A 112 -44.39 -34.69 14.45
N THR A 113 -44.97 -35.72 15.09
CA THR A 113 -45.69 -35.56 16.37
C THR A 113 -44.82 -35.14 17.55
N ASP A 114 -43.51 -35.33 17.44
CA ASP A 114 -42.53 -35.02 18.50
C ASP A 114 -41.84 -33.66 18.27
N GLU A 115 -42.18 -32.95 17.20
CA GLU A 115 -41.61 -31.65 16.83
C GLU A 115 -42.56 -30.49 17.16
N ALA A 116 -41.97 -29.33 17.42
CA ALA A 116 -42.73 -28.11 17.70
C ALA A 116 -43.47 -27.63 16.44
N ILE A 117 -44.62 -26.98 16.63
CA ILE A 117 -45.37 -26.36 15.52
C ILE A 117 -44.59 -25.25 14.82
N THR A 118 -43.60 -24.68 15.52
CA THR A 118 -42.69 -23.65 15.03
C THR A 118 -41.58 -24.22 14.15
N THR A 119 -41.37 -25.55 14.14
CA THR A 119 -40.45 -26.21 13.20
C THR A 119 -41.14 -26.31 11.85
N VAL A 120 -40.75 -25.45 10.91
CA VAL A 120 -41.28 -25.38 9.55
C VAL A 120 -40.21 -25.73 8.52
N GLN A 121 -40.61 -25.94 7.27
CA GLN A 121 -39.67 -25.98 6.16
C GLN A 121 -39.35 -24.54 5.78
N GLU A 122 -38.08 -24.16 5.80
CA GLU A 122 -37.72 -22.76 5.64
C GLU A 122 -37.58 -22.33 4.16
N ASN A 123 -37.38 -23.29 3.23
CA ASN A 123 -37.34 -23.06 1.77
C ASN A 123 -36.38 -21.94 1.37
N GLU A 124 -35.14 -22.08 1.79
CA GLU A 124 -34.06 -21.13 1.62
C GLU A 124 -33.80 -20.86 0.14
N THR A 125 -33.82 -19.59 -0.24
CA THR A 125 -33.67 -19.15 -1.62
C THR A 125 -32.63 -18.03 -1.71
N VAL A 126 -31.63 -18.19 -2.59
CA VAL A 126 -30.66 -17.13 -2.88
C VAL A 126 -31.37 -15.98 -3.60
N GLU A 127 -31.30 -14.78 -3.03
CA GLU A 127 -31.84 -13.56 -3.63
C GLU A 127 -30.78 -12.85 -4.47
N GLU A 128 -29.57 -12.69 -3.91
CA GLU A 128 -28.45 -12.08 -4.60
C GLU A 128 -27.10 -12.55 -4.10
N VAL A 129 -26.11 -12.57 -5.00
CA VAL A 129 -24.72 -12.85 -4.65
C VAL A 129 -23.82 -11.82 -5.27
N TYR A 130 -23.02 -11.13 -4.45
CA TYR A 130 -22.06 -10.13 -4.93
C TYR A 130 -20.64 -10.53 -4.60
N LEU A 131 -19.77 -10.46 -5.61
CA LEU A 131 -18.32 -10.36 -5.41
C LEU A 131 -17.96 -8.90 -5.18
N TYR A 132 -17.24 -8.63 -4.09
CA TYR A 132 -16.70 -7.33 -3.78
C TYR A 132 -15.16 -7.38 -3.70
N ILE A 133 -14.50 -6.55 -4.52
CA ILE A 133 -13.05 -6.35 -4.56
C ILE A 133 -12.77 -4.85 -4.34
N PRO A 134 -12.36 -4.43 -3.13
CA PRO A 134 -12.04 -3.03 -2.87
C PRO A 134 -10.79 -2.60 -3.65
N PHE A 135 -10.79 -1.36 -4.13
CA PHE A 135 -9.57 -0.74 -4.64
C PHE A 135 -8.62 -0.36 -3.49
N LEU A 136 -7.34 -0.18 -3.82
CA LEU A 136 -6.41 0.50 -2.92
C LEU A 136 -6.68 2.00 -3.01
N THR A 137 -6.76 2.66 -1.87
CA THR A 137 -7.13 4.07 -1.80
C THR A 137 -6.10 4.85 -1.00
N ASN A 138 -6.03 6.15 -1.27
CA ASN A 138 -5.38 7.14 -0.44
C ASN A 138 -6.42 8.20 -0.02
N SER A 139 -6.27 8.71 1.19
CA SER A 139 -7.20 9.65 1.81
C SER A 139 -6.42 10.76 2.51
N LEU A 140 -5.40 11.28 1.82
CA LEU A 140 -4.55 12.34 2.32
C LEU A 140 -5.34 13.66 2.27
N ASP A 141 -5.52 14.26 3.43
CA ASP A 141 -6.12 15.58 3.63
C ASP A 141 -5.13 16.37 4.49
N THR A 142 -4.48 17.36 3.87
CA THR A 142 -3.34 18.07 4.43
C THR A 142 -3.72 19.12 5.46
N ASP A 143 -4.87 19.78 5.30
CA ASP A 143 -5.33 20.83 6.21
C ASP A 143 -6.49 20.39 7.13
N GLY A 144 -7.07 19.22 6.86
CA GLY A 144 -8.05 18.56 7.72
C GLY A 144 -9.45 19.14 7.60
N ASP A 145 -9.80 19.71 6.45
CA ASP A 145 -11.09 20.37 6.23
C ASP A 145 -12.20 19.41 5.78
N GLY A 146 -11.87 18.16 5.47
CA GLY A 146 -12.81 17.12 5.02
C GLY A 146 -12.82 16.86 3.52
N VAL A 147 -12.01 17.56 2.73
CA VAL A 147 -11.78 17.28 1.30
C VAL A 147 -10.35 16.77 1.14
N ILE A 148 -10.18 15.64 0.46
CA ILE A 148 -8.83 15.12 0.23
C ILE A 148 -8.08 15.98 -0.80
N ASP A 149 -6.75 16.02 -0.68
CA ASP A 149 -5.86 16.85 -1.49
C ASP A 149 -6.06 16.73 -3.02
N GLU A 150 -6.45 15.54 -3.51
CA GLU A 150 -6.70 15.28 -4.93
C GLU A 150 -7.95 16.01 -5.46
N TYR A 151 -8.95 16.23 -4.61
CA TYR A 151 -10.20 16.91 -4.99
C TYR A 151 -10.30 18.33 -4.42
N ASP A 152 -9.38 18.72 -3.55
CA ASP A 152 -9.32 20.04 -2.94
C ASP A 152 -8.68 21.08 -3.89
N ALA A 153 -9.38 22.19 -4.11
CA ALA A 153 -8.90 23.32 -4.90
C ALA A 153 -7.76 24.11 -4.21
N GLU A 154 -7.73 24.12 -2.88
CA GLU A 154 -6.70 24.75 -2.04
C GLU A 154 -6.23 23.83 -0.88
N PRO A 155 -5.50 22.71 -1.14
CA PRO A 155 -5.12 21.67 -0.16
C PRO A 155 -4.31 22.08 1.10
N GLU A 156 -3.98 23.36 1.24
CA GLU A 156 -3.24 23.89 2.40
C GLU A 156 -4.05 24.96 3.15
N ASN A 157 -5.30 25.20 2.76
CA ASN A 157 -6.15 26.27 3.27
C ASN A 157 -7.53 25.76 3.73
N SER A 158 -7.62 25.37 5.00
CA SER A 158 -8.83 24.81 5.61
C SER A 158 -10.08 25.71 5.66
N ASP A 159 -9.97 26.95 5.21
CA ASP A 159 -11.06 27.94 5.17
C ASP A 159 -11.62 28.12 3.74
N ASN A 160 -11.19 27.31 2.77
CA ASN A 160 -11.70 27.32 1.40
C ASN A 160 -13.12 26.75 1.32
N ASP A 161 -13.70 26.94 0.14
CA ASP A 161 -15.06 26.58 -0.27
C ASP A 161 -14.89 25.97 -1.66
N ASN A 162 -15.05 24.64 -1.74
CA ASN A 162 -14.63 23.87 -2.90
C ASN A 162 -15.68 23.86 -4.02
N ASP A 163 -16.97 23.89 -3.66
CA ASP A 163 -18.09 23.86 -4.59
C ASP A 163 -18.69 25.24 -4.91
N GLY A 164 -18.34 26.26 -4.12
CA GLY A 164 -18.65 27.67 -4.32
C GLY A 164 -20.02 28.09 -3.78
N ASP A 165 -20.56 27.40 -2.78
CA ASP A 165 -21.87 27.63 -2.18
C ASP A 165 -21.91 28.75 -1.10
N GLU A 166 -20.76 29.34 -0.77
CA GLU A 166 -20.51 30.32 0.30
C GLU A 166 -20.36 29.75 1.73
N VAL A 167 -20.27 28.43 1.88
CA VAL A 167 -19.94 27.69 3.10
C VAL A 167 -18.57 27.04 2.93
N SER A 168 -17.74 27.07 3.98
CA SER A 168 -16.41 26.46 3.91
C SER A 168 -16.49 24.96 4.12
N ASN A 169 -15.59 24.19 3.50
CA ASN A 169 -15.50 22.74 3.61
C ASN A 169 -15.55 22.24 5.07
N ILE A 170 -14.72 22.84 5.95
CA ILE A 170 -14.66 22.49 7.38
C ILE A 170 -16.01 22.70 8.11
N VAL A 171 -16.84 23.63 7.64
CA VAL A 171 -18.17 23.87 8.20
C VAL A 171 -19.14 22.80 7.72
N GLU A 172 -19.11 22.45 6.44
CA GLU A 172 -19.96 21.43 5.82
C GLU A 172 -19.68 20.03 6.36
N THR A 173 -18.40 19.63 6.42
CA THR A 173 -18.00 18.37 7.04
C THR A 173 -18.45 18.28 8.49
N ALA A 174 -18.36 19.37 9.25
CA ALA A 174 -18.86 19.41 10.62
C ALA A 174 -20.41 19.44 10.73
N SER A 175 -21.11 19.63 9.63
CA SER A 175 -22.58 19.62 9.52
C SER A 175 -23.10 18.35 8.83
N ASN A 176 -22.20 17.45 8.42
CA ASN A 176 -22.48 16.21 7.66
C ASN A 176 -23.08 16.48 6.27
N THR A 177 -22.66 17.58 5.63
CA THR A 177 -22.93 17.84 4.22
C THR A 177 -21.68 17.57 3.38
N ASP A 178 -21.85 17.53 2.06
CA ASP A 178 -20.81 17.13 1.10
C ASP A 178 -20.11 18.38 0.56
N PRO A 179 -18.84 18.65 0.92
CA PRO A 179 -18.13 19.86 0.47
C PRO A 179 -17.86 19.93 -1.04
N LEU A 180 -18.27 18.92 -1.80
CA LEU A 180 -18.12 18.83 -3.25
C LEU A 180 -19.46 18.95 -3.99
N ASP A 181 -20.58 19.21 -3.29
CA ASP A 181 -21.93 19.30 -3.84
C ASP A 181 -22.66 20.55 -3.35
N ASP A 182 -22.77 21.55 -4.24
CA ASP A 182 -23.39 22.86 -3.99
C ASP A 182 -24.90 22.80 -3.63
N THR A 183 -25.49 21.60 -3.63
CA THR A 183 -26.87 21.34 -3.20
C THR A 183 -26.99 20.73 -1.80
N SER A 184 -25.87 20.46 -1.13
CA SER A 184 -25.76 19.83 0.19
C SER A 184 -25.20 20.85 1.20
N VAL A 185 -26.06 21.64 1.84
CA VAL A 185 -25.64 22.80 2.65
C VAL A 185 -26.42 22.88 3.96
N ASP A 186 -25.72 23.01 5.09
CA ASP A 186 -26.33 23.29 6.42
C ASP A 186 -25.47 24.30 7.19
N ALA A 187 -25.59 25.57 6.81
CA ALA A 187 -24.73 26.62 7.35
C ALA A 187 -25.01 26.94 8.82
N ASP A 188 -26.25 26.74 9.30
CA ASP A 188 -26.67 27.06 10.67
C ASP A 188 -26.70 25.85 11.62
N ARG A 189 -26.45 24.64 11.08
CA ARG A 189 -26.33 23.36 11.78
C ARG A 189 -27.62 22.93 12.46
N ASP A 190 -28.74 23.20 11.81
CA ASP A 190 -30.06 22.81 12.32
C ASP A 190 -30.49 21.40 11.86
N GLY A 191 -29.68 20.76 11.01
CA GLY A 191 -29.92 19.42 10.47
C GLY A 191 -30.86 19.40 9.27
N LEU A 192 -31.15 20.56 8.68
CA LEU A 192 -31.92 20.70 7.45
C LEU A 192 -31.05 21.30 6.36
N ASN A 193 -31.22 20.78 5.15
CA ASN A 193 -30.55 21.30 3.98
C ASN A 193 -31.09 22.70 3.63
N ASP A 194 -30.23 23.73 3.58
CA ASP A 194 -30.59 25.12 3.36
C ASP A 194 -31.33 25.37 2.02
N PRO A 195 -30.97 24.73 0.88
CA PRO A 195 -31.64 24.92 -0.40
C PRO A 195 -33.09 24.40 -0.46
N ASP A 196 -33.40 23.26 0.17
CA ASP A 196 -34.68 22.56 0.00
C ASP A 196 -35.41 22.15 1.29
N GLY A 197 -34.78 22.32 2.45
CA GLY A 197 -35.29 21.98 3.77
C GLY A 197 -35.42 20.47 4.02
N ALA A 198 -34.77 19.63 3.23
CA ALA A 198 -34.72 18.19 3.46
C ALA A 198 -33.92 17.87 4.73
N THR A 199 -34.29 16.79 5.42
CA THR A 199 -33.51 16.31 6.58
C THR A 199 -32.15 15.82 6.11
N ILE A 200 -31.09 16.27 6.77
CA ILE A 200 -29.74 15.72 6.59
C ILE A 200 -29.56 14.54 7.53
N PHE A 201 -29.17 13.41 6.95
CA PHE A 201 -28.75 12.24 7.70
C PHE A 201 -27.23 12.24 7.75
N ALA A 202 -26.67 12.05 8.94
CA ALA A 202 -25.22 11.95 9.11
C ALA A 202 -24.66 10.80 8.27
N ASP A 203 -23.47 11.01 7.69
CA ASP A 203 -22.74 10.03 6.87
C ASP A 203 -23.55 9.42 5.71
N ASN A 204 -24.41 10.22 5.05
CA ASN A 204 -25.40 9.71 4.08
C ASN A 204 -25.14 10.08 2.61
N PHE A 205 -23.96 10.57 2.27
CA PHE A 205 -23.51 10.83 0.90
C PHE A 205 -22.21 10.05 0.62
N ALA A 206 -21.84 9.87 -0.65
CA ALA A 206 -20.65 9.12 -1.02
C ALA A 206 -19.42 10.04 -0.94
N GLU A 207 -18.41 9.64 -0.18
CA GLU A 207 -17.14 10.38 -0.18
C GLU A 207 -16.27 9.96 -1.36
N LYS A 208 -15.51 10.91 -1.90
CA LYS A 208 -14.50 10.65 -2.91
C LYS A 208 -13.16 10.30 -2.27
N VAL A 209 -12.45 9.37 -2.88
CA VAL A 209 -11.09 8.97 -2.48
C VAL A 209 -10.13 9.04 -3.67
N GLU A 210 -8.83 9.13 -3.40
CA GLU A 210 -7.81 8.97 -4.41
C GLU A 210 -7.62 7.46 -4.68
N LEU A 211 -7.73 7.05 -5.95
CA LEU A 211 -7.54 5.65 -6.34
C LEU A 211 -6.09 5.41 -6.76
N ASP A 212 -5.26 5.03 -5.79
CA ASP A 212 -3.88 4.66 -6.07
C ASP A 212 -3.81 3.26 -6.71
N SER A 213 -2.74 3.02 -7.47
CA SER A 213 -2.38 1.71 -8.02
C SER A 213 -3.35 1.15 -9.06
N ILE A 214 -4.05 2.03 -9.77
CA ILE A 214 -4.80 1.72 -10.99
C ILE A 214 -4.11 2.38 -12.19
N TYR A 215 -3.82 1.59 -13.22
CA TYR A 215 -3.15 2.02 -14.42
C TYR A 215 -4.00 1.75 -15.65
N ILE A 216 -4.25 2.77 -16.45
CA ILE A 216 -5.07 2.70 -17.65
C ILE A 216 -4.23 3.17 -18.83
N ASN A 217 -4.03 2.29 -19.82
CA ASN A 217 -3.23 2.56 -21.00
C ASN A 217 -1.82 3.12 -20.67
N GLY A 218 -1.23 2.67 -19.55
CA GLY A 218 0.12 3.04 -19.12
C GLY A 218 0.23 4.38 -18.37
N VAL A 219 -0.88 5.01 -17.98
CA VAL A 219 -0.90 6.17 -17.06
C VAL A 219 -1.69 5.84 -15.79
N ASN A 220 -1.48 6.59 -14.71
CA ASN A 220 -2.25 6.43 -13.47
C ASN A 220 -3.70 6.91 -13.71
N TYR A 221 -4.68 6.28 -13.04
CA TYR A 221 -6.10 6.66 -13.07
C TYR A 221 -6.34 8.16 -12.84
N ASP A 222 -5.58 8.81 -11.97
CA ASP A 222 -5.76 10.24 -11.65
C ASP A 222 -5.46 11.15 -12.87
N ASP A 223 -4.60 10.69 -13.78
CA ASP A 223 -4.29 11.39 -15.04
C ASP A 223 -5.30 11.07 -16.17
N VAL A 224 -6.31 10.26 -15.92
CA VAL A 224 -7.29 9.81 -16.92
C VAL A 224 -8.55 10.69 -16.86
N ALA A 225 -9.13 10.96 -18.03
CA ALA A 225 -10.43 11.62 -18.09
C ALA A 225 -11.52 10.73 -17.44
N LYS A 226 -12.14 11.26 -16.38
CA LYS A 226 -13.24 10.60 -15.65
C LYS A 226 -14.63 10.81 -16.28
N SER A 227 -14.68 11.34 -17.52
CA SER A 227 -15.92 11.56 -18.28
C SER A 227 -15.74 11.20 -19.76
N PRO A 228 -16.23 10.03 -20.22
CA PRO A 228 -16.91 8.99 -19.44
C PRO A 228 -15.96 8.28 -18.47
N LEU A 229 -16.51 7.64 -17.44
CA LEU A 229 -15.73 6.81 -16.51
C LEU A 229 -14.98 5.69 -17.27
N PRO A 230 -13.73 5.40 -16.89
CA PRO A 230 -12.98 4.29 -17.47
C PRO A 230 -13.63 2.94 -17.16
N LYS A 231 -13.53 2.00 -18.11
CA LYS A 231 -14.20 0.70 -18.02
C LYS A 231 -13.33 -0.44 -18.52
N PHE A 232 -13.57 -1.63 -18.00
CA PHE A 232 -12.91 -2.87 -18.43
C PHE A 232 -13.86 -4.07 -18.32
N ASN A 233 -13.52 -5.18 -18.98
CA ASN A 233 -14.35 -6.40 -18.97
C ASN A 233 -13.78 -7.41 -17.98
N LEU A 234 -14.40 -7.53 -16.81
CA LEU A 234 -14.03 -8.49 -15.78
C LEU A 234 -14.63 -9.86 -16.10
N LYS A 235 -13.86 -10.91 -15.88
CA LYS A 235 -14.30 -12.30 -15.98
C LYS A 235 -13.95 -13.07 -14.71
N VAL A 236 -14.96 -13.72 -14.13
CA VAL A 236 -14.86 -14.56 -12.92
C VAL A 236 -15.29 -15.99 -13.26
N GLU A 237 -14.38 -16.93 -13.06
CA GLU A 237 -14.59 -18.34 -13.42
C GLU A 237 -14.35 -19.27 -12.23
N ARG A 238 -15.03 -20.42 -12.22
CA ARG A 238 -14.73 -21.48 -11.26
C ARG A 238 -13.40 -22.14 -11.60
N SER A 239 -12.48 -22.16 -10.64
CA SER A 239 -11.22 -22.90 -10.75
C SER A 239 -11.41 -24.36 -10.33
N THR A 240 -10.75 -25.25 -11.06
CA THR A 240 -10.61 -26.68 -10.75
C THR A 240 -9.22 -27.04 -10.23
N PHE A 241 -8.31 -26.07 -10.11
CA PHE A 241 -6.97 -26.32 -9.60
C PHE A 241 -6.98 -26.38 -8.07
N PHE A 242 -6.45 -27.46 -7.50
CA PHE A 242 -6.34 -27.58 -6.04
C PHE A 242 -5.05 -26.91 -5.52
N LEU A 243 -5.19 -25.69 -4.98
CA LEU A 243 -4.09 -24.94 -4.39
C LEU A 243 -3.68 -25.53 -3.02
N ARG A 244 -2.72 -26.46 -3.02
CA ARG A 244 -2.16 -27.06 -1.80
C ARG A 244 -1.52 -26.01 -0.89
N ASP A 245 -1.63 -26.21 0.43
CA ASP A 245 -0.90 -25.42 1.42
C ASP A 245 0.54 -25.89 1.65
N LEU A 246 0.79 -27.19 1.51
CA LEU A 246 2.06 -27.85 1.86
C LEU A 246 2.63 -28.60 0.64
N ASP A 247 3.96 -28.59 0.50
CA ASP A 247 4.64 -29.30 -0.57
C ASP A 247 4.74 -30.82 -0.25
N PRO A 248 4.13 -31.70 -1.08
CA PRO A 248 4.28 -33.14 -0.91
C PRO A 248 5.71 -33.64 -1.12
N ASN A 249 6.55 -32.96 -1.90
CA ASN A 249 7.93 -33.39 -2.15
C ASN A 249 8.84 -33.14 -0.94
N ALA A 250 8.58 -32.06 -0.20
CA ALA A 250 9.16 -31.79 1.12
C ALA A 250 8.50 -32.61 2.26
N SER A 251 7.83 -33.72 1.96
CA SER A 251 7.11 -34.56 2.95
C SER A 251 6.11 -33.76 3.80
N PHE A 252 5.49 -32.72 3.21
CA PHE A 252 4.55 -31.80 3.85
C PHE A 252 5.13 -31.01 5.04
N GLN A 253 6.44 -30.80 5.07
CA GLN A 253 7.09 -30.00 6.12
C GLN A 253 7.28 -28.53 5.70
N GLU A 254 7.17 -28.25 4.41
CA GLU A 254 7.37 -26.92 3.83
C GLU A 254 6.07 -26.44 3.17
N ALA A 255 5.89 -25.12 3.13
CA ALA A 255 4.77 -24.51 2.43
C ALA A 255 4.89 -24.73 0.92
N GLN A 256 3.77 -24.98 0.25
CA GLN A 256 3.78 -25.09 -1.22
C GLN A 256 4.02 -23.71 -1.84
N GLN A 257 5.06 -23.64 -2.67
CA GLN A 257 5.38 -22.47 -3.47
C GLN A 257 4.64 -22.50 -4.80
N TYR A 258 4.09 -21.35 -5.18
CA TYR A 258 3.55 -21.09 -6.51
C TYR A 258 4.23 -19.85 -7.08
N TYR A 259 4.67 -19.95 -8.32
CA TYR A 259 5.46 -18.92 -8.99
C TYR A 259 4.61 -18.13 -9.98
N SER A 260 4.99 -16.87 -10.22
CA SER A 260 4.28 -15.93 -11.10
C SER A 260 4.01 -16.47 -12.51
N ASN A 261 4.90 -17.30 -13.04
CA ASN A 261 4.78 -17.86 -14.39
C ASN A 261 3.84 -19.08 -14.48
N GLN A 262 3.17 -19.47 -13.41
CA GLN A 262 2.21 -20.56 -13.43
C GLN A 262 0.87 -20.09 -13.99
N VAL A 263 0.42 -20.75 -15.06
CA VAL A 263 -0.82 -20.42 -15.78
C VAL A 263 -1.91 -21.41 -15.40
N PHE A 264 -3.07 -20.90 -14.97
CA PHE A 264 -4.21 -21.72 -14.56
C PHE A 264 -5.34 -21.76 -15.60
N SER A 265 -5.60 -20.65 -16.28
CA SER A 265 -6.60 -20.56 -17.35
C SER A 265 -5.91 -20.72 -18.73
N PRO A 266 -6.51 -21.43 -19.70
CA PRO A 266 -7.86 -22.03 -19.69
C PRO A 266 -7.93 -23.46 -19.14
N ASP A 267 -6.79 -24.09 -18.82
CA ASP A 267 -6.72 -25.54 -18.56
C ASP A 267 -7.41 -25.98 -17.26
N PHE A 268 -7.48 -25.10 -16.26
CA PHE A 268 -8.04 -25.38 -14.94
C PHE A 268 -9.25 -24.52 -14.60
N VAL A 269 -9.95 -23.99 -15.59
CA VAL A 269 -11.27 -23.34 -15.42
C VAL A 269 -12.33 -24.16 -16.15
N THR A 270 -13.56 -24.20 -15.62
CA THR A 270 -14.64 -25.04 -16.18
C THR A 270 -16.01 -24.40 -16.02
N GLY A 271 -16.92 -24.75 -16.93
CA GLY A 271 -18.30 -24.25 -16.91
C GLY A 271 -18.42 -22.88 -17.57
N ASP A 272 -19.60 -22.30 -17.47
CA ASP A 272 -19.80 -20.91 -17.84
C ASP A 272 -19.21 -20.00 -16.73
N PRO A 273 -18.71 -18.79 -17.06
CA PRO A 273 -18.23 -17.84 -16.06
C PRO A 273 -19.34 -17.50 -15.06
N LEU A 274 -18.99 -17.38 -13.77
CA LEU A 274 -19.90 -16.88 -12.74
C LEU A 274 -20.23 -15.41 -12.95
N PHE A 275 -19.34 -14.68 -13.64
CA PHE A 275 -19.58 -13.34 -14.14
C PHE A 275 -18.69 -13.07 -15.36
N GLN A 276 -19.23 -12.37 -16.36
CA GLN A 276 -18.45 -11.76 -17.43
C GLN A 276 -19.15 -10.49 -17.91
N GLY A 277 -18.54 -9.33 -17.72
CA GLY A 277 -19.19 -8.07 -18.03
C GLY A 277 -18.30 -6.84 -17.87
N GLU A 278 -18.81 -5.71 -18.37
CA GLU A 278 -18.17 -4.40 -18.22
C GLU A 278 -18.32 -3.88 -16.79
N VAL A 279 -17.24 -3.37 -16.22
CA VAL A 279 -17.15 -2.75 -14.89
C VAL A 279 -16.60 -1.33 -15.06
N GLU A 280 -17.20 -0.38 -14.37
CA GLU A 280 -16.74 1.01 -14.30
C GLU A 280 -15.79 1.18 -13.11
N ILE A 281 -14.74 1.98 -13.29
CA ILE A 281 -13.87 2.40 -12.20
C ILE A 281 -14.46 3.71 -11.66
N ILE A 282 -14.83 3.69 -10.38
CA ILE A 282 -15.49 4.79 -9.67
C ILE A 282 -14.67 5.07 -8.42
N ASP A 283 -14.37 6.35 -8.16
CA ASP A 283 -13.58 6.87 -7.04
C ASP A 283 -14.44 7.37 -5.87
N GLU A 284 -15.72 7.06 -5.88
CA GLU A 284 -16.74 7.37 -4.87
C GLU A 284 -17.16 6.12 -4.11
N GLU A 285 -17.45 6.26 -2.81
CA GLU A 285 -18.00 5.19 -1.99
C GLU A 285 -19.28 4.61 -2.60
N ILE A 286 -19.45 3.29 -2.48
CA ILE A 286 -20.66 2.62 -2.94
C ILE A 286 -21.72 2.74 -1.85
N LEU A 287 -22.82 3.43 -2.16
CA LEU A 287 -23.97 3.55 -1.28
C LEU A 287 -24.94 2.38 -1.48
N ILE A 288 -25.08 1.53 -0.46
CA ILE A 288 -26.07 0.45 -0.41
C ILE A 288 -27.23 0.93 0.45
N ARG A 289 -28.42 0.99 -0.15
CA ARG A 289 -29.62 1.42 0.56
C ARG A 289 -29.96 0.41 1.66
N ASN A 290 -30.17 0.91 2.88
CA ASN A 290 -30.62 0.06 3.98
C ASN A 290 -32.09 -0.33 3.78
N ASP A 291 -32.48 -1.50 4.29
CA ASP A 291 -33.88 -1.90 4.35
C ASP A 291 -34.57 -1.26 5.55
N ASP A 292 -35.85 -0.95 5.39
CA ASP A 292 -36.71 -0.44 6.47
C ASP A 292 -37.06 -1.59 7.41
N ASP A 293 -36.75 -1.45 8.71
CA ASP A 293 -37.09 -2.46 9.70
C ASP A 293 -38.55 -2.25 10.16
N GLU A 294 -39.44 -3.17 9.80
CA GLU A 294 -40.87 -3.07 10.16
C GLU A 294 -41.10 -2.99 11.70
N SER A 295 -40.10 -3.34 12.52
CA SER A 295 -40.15 -3.23 13.99
C SER A 295 -39.85 -1.82 14.54
N THR A 296 -39.34 -0.91 13.71
CA THR A 296 -38.98 0.48 14.05
C THR A 296 -39.92 1.49 13.39
N GLU A 297 -41.23 1.44 13.67
CA GLU A 297 -42.27 2.32 13.05
C GLU A 297 -41.97 3.85 13.02
N GLU A 298 -41.07 4.35 13.87
CA GLU A 298 -40.73 5.78 14.00
C GLU A 298 -39.41 6.16 13.30
N VAL A 299 -38.67 5.20 12.74
CA VAL A 299 -37.40 5.39 12.02
C VAL A 299 -37.53 4.67 10.69
N ASP A 300 -37.33 5.39 9.58
CA ASP A 300 -37.29 4.78 8.25
C ASP A 300 -35.81 4.60 7.86
N GLU A 301 -35.25 3.43 8.18
CA GLU A 301 -33.84 3.13 7.90
C GLU A 301 -33.52 3.21 6.40
N SER A 302 -34.53 3.06 5.52
CA SER A 302 -34.36 3.14 4.07
C SER A 302 -34.02 4.54 3.53
N GLN A 303 -34.00 5.55 4.41
CA GLN A 303 -33.50 6.89 4.13
C GLN A 303 -31.98 7.01 4.33
N THR A 304 -31.34 5.96 4.86
CA THR A 304 -29.90 5.89 5.11
C THR A 304 -29.19 4.86 4.23
N PHE A 305 -27.88 5.01 4.08
CA PHE A 305 -27.03 4.09 3.32
C PHE A 305 -25.99 3.40 4.19
N THR A 306 -25.73 2.12 3.91
CA THR A 306 -24.49 1.46 4.26
C THR A 306 -23.45 1.77 3.20
N LYS A 307 -22.28 2.28 3.61
CA LYS A 307 -21.19 2.61 2.70
C LYS A 307 -20.21 1.46 2.55
N LEU A 308 -19.76 1.21 1.32
CA LEU A 308 -18.55 0.45 1.05
C LEU A 308 -17.50 1.36 0.42
N PRO A 309 -16.21 1.14 0.71
CA PRO A 309 -15.14 1.80 -0.03
C PRO A 309 -15.28 1.60 -1.54
N PRO A 310 -14.66 2.48 -2.35
CA PRO A 310 -14.65 2.30 -3.80
C PRO A 310 -14.03 0.95 -4.19
N GLY A 311 -14.66 0.28 -5.15
CA GLY A 311 -14.27 -1.05 -5.54
C GLY A 311 -15.16 -1.66 -6.61
N ILE A 312 -14.80 -2.86 -7.01
CA ILE A 312 -15.59 -3.66 -7.93
C ILE A 312 -16.66 -4.40 -7.13
N ARG A 313 -17.94 -4.15 -7.42
CA ARG A 313 -19.07 -4.91 -6.88
C ARG A 313 -19.89 -5.48 -8.05
N VAL A 314 -19.83 -6.79 -8.27
CA VAL A 314 -20.51 -7.46 -9.40
C VAL A 314 -21.38 -8.61 -8.93
N ALA A 315 -22.57 -8.73 -9.52
CA ALA A 315 -23.47 -9.85 -9.25
C ALA A 315 -22.90 -11.14 -9.86
N LEU A 316 -22.84 -12.20 -9.07
CA LEU A 316 -22.46 -13.55 -9.52
C LEU A 316 -23.72 -14.38 -9.84
N ASP A 317 -23.51 -15.54 -10.46
CA ASP A 317 -24.58 -16.50 -10.76
C ASP A 317 -25.25 -17.07 -9.49
N ASN A 318 -26.46 -16.61 -9.18
CA ASN A 318 -27.25 -17.07 -8.03
C ASN A 318 -27.50 -18.59 -8.06
N ASP A 319 -27.75 -19.19 -9.23
CA ASP A 319 -28.08 -20.62 -9.35
C ASP A 319 -26.89 -21.48 -8.87
N PHE A 320 -25.66 -21.03 -9.15
CA PHE A 320 -24.46 -21.69 -8.65
C PHE A 320 -24.45 -21.76 -7.12
N PHE A 321 -24.77 -20.67 -6.43
CA PHE A 321 -24.77 -20.61 -4.97
C PHE A 321 -25.97 -21.34 -4.35
N GLN A 322 -27.14 -21.29 -4.98
CA GLN A 322 -28.28 -22.11 -4.58
C GLN A 322 -27.90 -23.60 -4.60
N GLU A 323 -27.45 -24.11 -5.75
CA GLU A 323 -27.19 -25.54 -5.93
C GLU A 323 -25.97 -26.06 -5.15
N ASN A 324 -24.93 -25.23 -4.98
CA ASN A 324 -23.65 -25.67 -4.43
C ASN A 324 -23.43 -25.23 -2.97
N ILE A 325 -24.23 -24.31 -2.43
CA ILE A 325 -24.14 -23.84 -1.05
C ILE A 325 -25.42 -24.14 -0.27
N LEU A 326 -26.55 -23.50 -0.60
CA LEU A 326 -27.79 -23.64 0.19
C LEU A 326 -28.33 -25.08 0.12
N ASP A 327 -28.51 -25.62 -1.08
CA ASP A 327 -29.01 -26.99 -1.30
C ASP A 327 -28.02 -28.08 -0.78
N LYS A 328 -26.82 -27.67 -0.37
CA LYS A 328 -25.77 -28.51 0.19
C LYS A 328 -25.70 -28.45 1.70
N GLU A 329 -26.63 -27.79 2.39
CA GLU A 329 -26.71 -27.84 3.84
C GLU A 329 -26.74 -29.29 4.37
N GLY A 330 -26.01 -29.55 5.45
CA GLY A 330 -25.91 -30.88 6.07
C GLY A 330 -25.13 -31.92 5.25
N SER A 331 -24.72 -31.60 4.01
CA SER A 331 -23.93 -32.49 3.17
C SER A 331 -22.47 -32.57 3.62
N SER A 332 -21.78 -33.65 3.23
CA SER A 332 -20.38 -33.87 3.61
C SER A 332 -19.43 -32.79 3.13
N GLU A 333 -19.79 -32.11 2.04
CA GLU A 333 -19.03 -31.07 1.37
C GLU A 333 -18.86 -29.82 2.24
N LEU A 334 -19.83 -29.48 3.09
CA LEU A 334 -19.80 -28.27 3.92
C LEU A 334 -19.35 -28.50 5.37
N ILE A 335 -19.19 -29.75 5.81
CA ILE A 335 -18.85 -30.09 7.20
C ILE A 335 -17.51 -29.49 7.67
N SER A 336 -16.57 -29.26 6.75
CA SER A 336 -15.27 -28.67 7.09
C SER A 336 -14.69 -27.89 5.91
N GLN A 337 -13.79 -26.95 6.22
CA GLN A 337 -13.07 -26.19 5.19
C GLN A 337 -12.31 -27.10 4.23
N SER A 338 -11.71 -28.20 4.69
CA SER A 338 -11.00 -29.15 3.81
C SER A 338 -11.92 -29.83 2.80
N ASN A 339 -13.14 -30.23 3.23
CA ASN A 339 -14.12 -30.83 2.33
C ASN A 339 -14.64 -29.79 1.33
N PHE A 340 -14.88 -28.57 1.81
CA PHE A 340 -15.34 -27.47 0.98
C PHE A 340 -14.31 -27.13 -0.10
N THR A 341 -13.04 -26.99 0.26
CA THR A 341 -11.95 -26.73 -0.70
C THR A 341 -11.76 -27.86 -1.71
N GLU A 342 -12.07 -29.12 -1.38
CA GLU A 342 -12.05 -30.20 -2.39
C GLU A 342 -13.23 -30.08 -3.37
N PHE A 343 -14.40 -29.65 -2.88
CA PHE A 343 -15.62 -29.49 -3.67
C PHE A 343 -15.61 -28.22 -4.56
N ILE A 344 -15.35 -27.07 -3.96
CA ILE A 344 -15.14 -25.78 -4.63
C ILE A 344 -13.69 -25.38 -4.40
N ARG A 345 -12.86 -25.67 -5.41
CA ARG A 345 -11.40 -25.50 -5.33
C ARG A 345 -10.95 -24.04 -5.37
N GLY A 346 -11.78 -23.16 -5.91
CA GLY A 346 -11.48 -21.74 -5.97
C GLY A 346 -12.17 -21.00 -7.12
N LEU A 347 -11.82 -19.72 -7.26
CA LEU A 347 -12.16 -18.86 -8.38
C LEU A 347 -10.90 -18.43 -9.13
N HIS A 348 -11.08 -18.08 -10.40
CA HIS A 348 -10.11 -17.45 -11.26
C HIS A 348 -10.64 -16.10 -11.73
N PHE A 349 -9.83 -15.05 -11.55
CA PHE A 349 -10.12 -13.67 -11.94
C PHE A 349 -9.21 -13.26 -13.09
N SER A 350 -9.78 -12.68 -14.14
CA SER A 350 -9.05 -12.14 -15.28
C SER A 350 -9.78 -10.93 -15.86
N ILE A 351 -9.05 -10.07 -16.57
CA ILE A 351 -9.66 -9.04 -17.43
C ILE A 351 -9.57 -9.54 -18.87
N VAL A 352 -10.67 -9.46 -19.60
CA VAL A 352 -10.67 -9.76 -21.03
C VAL A 352 -10.17 -8.53 -21.76
N ASP A 353 -8.98 -8.65 -22.34
CA ASP A 353 -8.38 -7.57 -23.13
C ASP A 353 -9.33 -7.07 -24.21
N SER A 354 -9.46 -5.76 -24.29
CA SER A 354 -10.16 -5.07 -25.36
C SER A 354 -9.21 -4.06 -26.01
N ASP A 355 -9.15 -4.04 -27.34
CA ASP A 355 -8.20 -3.22 -28.09
C ASP A 355 -8.24 -1.75 -27.63
N GLY A 356 -7.17 -1.27 -27.00
CA GLY A 356 -6.99 0.13 -26.59
C GLY A 356 -7.49 0.52 -25.20
N ASN A 357 -7.91 -0.44 -24.37
CA ASN A 357 -8.30 -0.22 -22.97
C ASN A 357 -7.56 -1.20 -22.05
N ASP A 358 -6.24 -1.15 -22.05
CA ASP A 358 -5.45 -1.94 -21.11
C ASP A 358 -5.62 -1.33 -19.70
N VAL A 359 -6.09 -2.13 -18.76
CA VAL A 359 -6.25 -1.75 -17.36
C VAL A 359 -5.49 -2.75 -16.51
N LEU A 360 -4.65 -2.26 -15.60
CA LEU A 360 -4.06 -3.04 -14.52
C LEU A 360 -4.40 -2.35 -13.21
N PHE A 361 -4.92 -3.09 -12.24
CA PHE A 361 -5.06 -2.57 -10.88
C PHE A 361 -4.50 -3.53 -9.85
N MET A 362 -4.13 -2.96 -8.70
CA MET A 362 -3.68 -3.67 -7.52
C MET A 362 -4.78 -3.66 -6.47
N PHE A 363 -4.91 -4.76 -5.70
CA PHE A 363 -5.94 -4.88 -4.66
C PHE A 363 -5.50 -5.83 -3.54
N ASP A 364 -6.06 -5.65 -2.35
CA ASP A 364 -5.86 -6.55 -1.23
C ASP A 364 -6.92 -7.65 -1.21
N LEU A 365 -6.50 -8.88 -1.53
CA LEU A 365 -7.39 -10.02 -1.62
C LEU A 365 -7.93 -10.45 -0.24
N ARG A 366 -7.30 -10.02 0.86
CA ARG A 366 -7.77 -10.28 2.24
C ARG A 366 -9.02 -9.46 2.58
N SER A 367 -9.19 -8.31 1.91
CA SER A 367 -10.34 -7.43 2.07
C SER A 367 -11.46 -7.74 1.07
N SER A 368 -11.20 -8.62 0.10
CA SER A 368 -12.19 -9.07 -0.88
C SER A 368 -13.07 -10.17 -0.29
N ASN A 369 -14.35 -10.18 -0.66
CA ASN A 369 -15.31 -11.16 -0.19
C ASN A 369 -16.41 -11.46 -1.22
N ILE A 370 -17.18 -12.51 -0.95
CA ILE A 370 -18.45 -12.77 -1.63
C ILE A 370 -19.54 -12.72 -0.57
N THR A 371 -20.59 -11.93 -0.77
CA THR A 371 -21.78 -11.91 0.08
C THR A 371 -22.92 -12.57 -0.66
N MET A 372 -23.48 -13.63 -0.09
CA MET A 372 -24.71 -14.27 -0.53
C MET A 372 -25.84 -13.88 0.42
N THR A 373 -26.81 -13.14 -0.08
CA THR A 373 -28.05 -12.82 0.63
C THR A 373 -29.11 -13.83 0.22
N TYR A 374 -29.74 -14.46 1.19
CA TYR A 374 -30.78 -15.45 0.96
C TYR A 374 -31.96 -15.22 1.89
N SER A 375 -33.15 -15.53 1.38
CA SER A 375 -34.40 -15.48 2.12
C SER A 375 -34.75 -16.86 2.68
N TYR A 376 -35.45 -16.89 3.81
CA TYR A 376 -35.96 -18.11 4.41
C TYR A 376 -37.25 -17.85 5.18
N THR A 377 -38.08 -18.89 5.27
CA THR A 377 -39.38 -18.84 5.94
C THR A 377 -39.20 -19.13 7.43
N ASN A 378 -39.62 -18.19 8.27
CA ASN A 378 -39.63 -18.30 9.72
C ASN A 378 -41.06 -18.38 10.28
N TYR A 379 -41.21 -19.09 11.40
CA TYR A 379 -42.43 -19.08 12.19
C TYR A 379 -42.34 -18.02 13.29
N ASP A 380 -43.02 -16.89 13.08
CA ASP A 380 -43.09 -15.83 14.08
C ASP A 380 -44.25 -16.06 15.06
N THR A 381 -43.93 -15.97 16.35
CA THR A 381 -44.86 -16.17 17.47
C THR A 381 -45.37 -14.85 18.07
N ASN A 382 -44.98 -13.71 17.50
CA ASN A 382 -45.29 -12.38 18.03
C ASN A 382 -44.93 -12.22 19.53
N GLY A 383 -43.91 -12.94 19.97
CA GLY A 383 -43.44 -12.95 21.36
C GLY A 383 -44.37 -13.68 22.35
N THR A 384 -45.34 -14.46 21.88
CA THR A 384 -46.27 -15.21 22.74
C THR A 384 -46.18 -16.73 22.50
N THR A 385 -45.91 -17.51 23.55
CA THR A 385 -45.69 -18.97 23.40
C THR A 385 -46.93 -19.82 23.59
N ASP A 386 -47.98 -19.26 24.22
CA ASP A 386 -49.21 -19.97 24.59
C ASP A 386 -50.45 -19.50 23.79
N ASP A 387 -50.30 -18.44 23.00
CA ASP A 387 -51.30 -17.93 22.07
C ASP A 387 -50.77 -18.17 20.66
N THR A 388 -51.56 -18.85 19.82
CA THR A 388 -51.18 -19.14 18.42
C THR A 388 -52.13 -18.46 17.45
N SER A 389 -52.93 -17.50 17.93
CA SER A 389 -53.99 -16.86 17.13
C SER A 389 -53.48 -15.72 16.25
N ASP A 390 -52.31 -15.18 16.60
CA ASP A 390 -51.57 -14.14 15.88
C ASP A 390 -50.24 -14.64 15.29
N ASP A 391 -49.88 -15.91 15.46
CA ASP A 391 -48.69 -16.51 14.84
C ASP A 391 -48.69 -16.35 13.31
N ASN A 392 -47.51 -16.02 12.76
CA ASN A 392 -47.26 -15.98 11.32
C ASN A 392 -46.30 -17.11 10.91
N PRO A 393 -46.81 -18.23 10.36
CA PRO A 393 -45.97 -19.37 9.95
C PRO A 393 -45.18 -19.15 8.67
N ASN A 394 -45.41 -18.04 7.95
CA ASN A 394 -44.76 -17.75 6.67
C ASN A 394 -44.08 -16.37 6.70
N ASN A 395 -43.49 -15.99 7.84
CA ASN A 395 -42.69 -14.78 7.89
C ASN A 395 -41.43 -14.98 7.04
N ILE A 396 -41.09 -14.05 6.14
CA ILE A 396 -39.88 -14.17 5.32
C ILE A 396 -38.83 -13.28 5.93
N LEU A 397 -37.66 -13.86 6.21
CA LEU A 397 -36.49 -13.14 6.71
C LEU A 397 -35.35 -13.28 5.71
N GLU A 398 -34.47 -12.30 5.67
CA GLU A 398 -33.25 -12.34 4.87
C GLU A 398 -32.02 -12.43 5.78
N ARG A 399 -30.97 -13.09 5.29
CA ARG A 399 -29.68 -13.16 5.98
C ARG A 399 -28.53 -13.22 5.00
N ASP A 400 -27.44 -12.61 5.40
CA ASP A 400 -26.18 -12.69 4.67
C ASP A 400 -25.33 -13.87 5.13
N PHE A 401 -24.66 -14.48 4.15
CA PHE A 401 -23.56 -15.41 4.36
C PHE A 401 -22.36 -14.98 3.54
N THR A 402 -21.26 -14.68 4.22
CA THR A 402 -20.05 -14.18 3.58
C THR A 402 -19.01 -15.29 3.38
N PHE A 403 -18.30 -15.22 2.26
CA PHE A 403 -17.11 -16.00 1.96
C PHE A 403 -15.90 -15.10 1.87
N SER A 404 -14.75 -15.60 2.30
CA SER A 404 -13.46 -14.89 2.18
C SER A 404 -12.50 -15.64 1.27
N PHE A 405 -11.48 -14.97 0.75
CA PHE A 405 -10.43 -15.60 -0.07
C PHE A 405 -9.17 -15.91 0.76
N LEU A 406 -8.67 -14.90 1.45
CA LEU A 406 -7.53 -14.98 2.36
C LEU A 406 -7.90 -14.36 3.69
N THR A 407 -7.33 -14.87 4.78
CA THR A 407 -7.50 -14.29 6.12
C THR A 407 -6.14 -14.07 6.76
N GLN A 408 -5.99 -13.04 7.60
CA GLN A 408 -4.74 -12.79 8.31
C GLN A 408 -4.94 -12.93 9.82
N ASN A 409 -4.03 -13.66 10.47
CA ASN A 409 -3.95 -13.64 11.92
C ASN A 409 -3.36 -12.30 12.39
N THR A 410 -4.16 -11.48 13.07
CA THR A 410 -3.77 -10.14 13.51
C THR A 410 -2.61 -10.10 14.53
N SER A 411 -2.33 -11.22 15.22
CA SER A 411 -1.25 -11.30 16.20
C SER A 411 0.08 -11.75 15.60
N THR A 412 0.06 -12.60 14.57
CA THR A 412 1.27 -13.17 13.96
C THR A 412 1.55 -12.65 12.55
N GLY A 413 0.60 -11.96 11.91
CA GLY A 413 0.68 -11.51 10.53
C GLY A 413 0.56 -12.63 9.49
N VAL A 414 0.40 -13.89 9.93
CA VAL A 414 0.35 -15.07 9.05
C VAL A 414 -0.95 -15.06 8.25
N ILE A 415 -0.81 -15.21 6.93
CA ILE A 415 -1.94 -15.33 5.99
C ILE A 415 -2.35 -16.81 5.91
N SER A 416 -3.65 -17.06 6.07
CA SER A 416 -4.30 -18.36 5.90
C SER A 416 -5.10 -18.38 4.60
N GLY A 417 -5.18 -19.55 3.98
CA GLY A 417 -5.67 -19.71 2.60
C GLY A 417 -4.56 -19.58 1.57
N ASN A 418 -4.89 -19.89 0.33
CA ASN A 418 -3.95 -19.85 -0.77
C ASN A 418 -4.56 -19.20 -2.01
N ALA A 419 -3.83 -18.26 -2.57
CA ALA A 419 -4.15 -17.58 -3.82
C ALA A 419 -2.86 -17.25 -4.53
N VAL A 420 -2.84 -17.35 -5.85
CA VAL A 420 -1.66 -17.20 -6.71
C VAL A 420 -1.91 -16.08 -7.70
N ASN A 421 -0.98 -15.12 -7.78
CA ASN A 421 -0.96 -14.14 -8.86
C ASN A 421 -0.13 -14.67 -10.03
N THR A 422 -0.78 -15.03 -11.13
CA THR A 422 -0.10 -15.29 -12.39
C THR A 422 0.30 -13.95 -12.99
N ILE A 423 1.58 -13.75 -13.29
CA ILE A 423 2.12 -12.54 -13.91
C ILE A 423 3.02 -12.98 -15.07
N ILE A 424 2.56 -12.73 -16.30
CA ILE A 424 3.25 -13.07 -17.54
C ILE A 424 3.80 -11.79 -18.15
N THR A 425 5.10 -11.75 -18.38
CA THR A 425 5.81 -10.62 -18.97
C THR A 425 6.27 -10.94 -20.39
N GLU A 426 6.24 -9.93 -21.25
CA GLU A 426 6.87 -9.99 -22.55
C GLU A 426 8.41 -10.04 -22.39
N ASN A 427 9.09 -10.61 -23.39
CA ASN A 427 10.54 -10.59 -23.41
C ASN A 427 11.07 -9.15 -23.56
N TYR A 428 12.11 -8.82 -22.80
CA TYR A 428 12.74 -7.50 -22.91
C TYR A 428 13.35 -7.23 -24.29
N GLY A 429 13.48 -5.95 -24.62
CA GLY A 429 14.20 -5.51 -25.81
C GLY A 429 15.69 -5.90 -25.77
N PRO A 430 16.37 -5.98 -26.94
CA PRO A 430 17.78 -6.42 -27.03
C PRO A 430 18.74 -5.64 -26.13
N GLN A 431 18.52 -4.33 -25.98
CA GLN A 431 19.36 -3.45 -25.16
C GLN A 431 19.38 -3.87 -23.68
N ILE A 432 18.24 -4.32 -23.15
CA ILE A 432 18.13 -4.78 -21.77
C ILE A 432 18.73 -6.19 -21.67
N LEU A 433 18.31 -7.11 -22.55
CA LEU A 433 18.79 -8.50 -22.56
C LEU A 433 20.32 -8.62 -22.61
N GLU A 434 20.98 -7.80 -23.42
CA GLU A 434 22.44 -7.78 -23.54
C GLU A 434 23.17 -7.24 -22.29
N SER A 435 22.43 -6.66 -21.34
CA SER A 435 22.97 -6.09 -20.10
C SER A 435 22.70 -6.93 -18.85
N LEU A 436 21.79 -7.92 -18.93
CA LEU A 436 21.40 -8.77 -17.80
C LEU A 436 22.37 -9.93 -17.60
N ASP A 437 22.72 -10.20 -16.33
CA ASP A 437 23.53 -11.36 -15.91
C ASP A 437 24.89 -11.48 -16.62
N THR A 438 25.45 -10.35 -17.06
CA THR A 438 26.73 -10.30 -17.79
C THR A 438 27.94 -10.44 -16.88
N GLY A 439 27.81 -10.10 -15.59
CA GLY A 439 28.93 -10.00 -14.66
C GLY A 439 29.82 -8.76 -14.87
N GLU A 440 29.43 -7.87 -15.78
CA GLU A 440 30.19 -6.66 -16.12
C GLU A 440 29.61 -5.42 -15.44
N ASN A 441 30.47 -4.44 -15.11
CA ASN A 441 30.01 -3.18 -14.52
C ASN A 441 29.12 -2.40 -15.50
N ALA A 442 27.90 -2.12 -15.08
CA ALA A 442 26.85 -1.59 -15.93
C ALA A 442 26.98 -0.08 -16.14
N SER A 443 26.75 0.37 -17.38
CA SER A 443 26.59 1.78 -17.73
C SER A 443 25.17 2.29 -17.44
N ARG A 444 24.21 1.37 -17.33
CA ARG A 444 22.80 1.59 -17.00
C ARG A 444 22.31 0.49 -16.07
N ILE A 445 21.52 0.90 -15.08
CA ILE A 445 20.87 -0.01 -14.16
C ILE A 445 19.39 -0.08 -14.55
N TYR A 446 18.90 -1.29 -14.79
CA TYR A 446 17.50 -1.54 -15.15
C TYR A 446 16.78 -2.14 -13.95
N LEU A 447 15.73 -1.47 -13.45
CA LEU A 447 14.91 -1.96 -12.35
C LEU A 447 13.46 -2.10 -12.80
N LYS A 448 12.87 -3.27 -12.56
CA LYS A 448 11.48 -3.57 -12.92
C LYS A 448 10.84 -4.45 -11.87
N GLY A 449 9.65 -4.08 -11.40
CA GLY A 449 8.88 -4.88 -10.45
C GLY A 449 8.19 -6.09 -11.09
N GLY A 450 7.64 -6.97 -10.25
CA GLY A 450 7.12 -8.28 -10.64
C GLY A 450 8.25 -9.29 -10.93
N PRO A 451 8.06 -10.26 -11.85
CA PRO A 451 9.16 -11.07 -12.39
C PRO A 451 9.99 -10.23 -13.35
N GLY A 452 10.73 -9.28 -12.78
CA GLY A 452 11.40 -8.18 -13.49
C GLY A 452 12.92 -8.26 -13.42
N THR A 453 13.55 -7.15 -13.04
CA THR A 453 15.01 -7.02 -12.93
C THR A 453 15.39 -6.27 -11.65
N TYR A 454 16.52 -6.65 -11.07
CA TYR A 454 17.14 -5.96 -9.93
C TYR A 454 18.63 -5.74 -10.22
N ALA A 455 19.33 -5.07 -9.31
CA ALA A 455 20.77 -4.88 -9.45
C ALA A 455 21.54 -5.26 -8.18
N GLU A 456 22.75 -5.75 -8.37
CA GLU A 456 23.76 -5.87 -7.33
C GLU A 456 24.71 -4.67 -7.40
N ILE A 457 25.10 -4.14 -6.24
CA ILE A 457 25.96 -2.97 -6.09
C ILE A 457 27.14 -3.35 -5.19
N ASN A 458 28.34 -3.15 -5.71
CA ASN A 458 29.58 -3.20 -4.95
C ASN A 458 30.08 -1.79 -4.73
N LEU A 459 30.22 -1.40 -3.45
CA LEU A 459 30.67 -0.06 -3.07
C LEU A 459 32.12 0.22 -3.47
N PHE A 460 32.94 -0.83 -3.59
CA PHE A 460 34.36 -0.75 -3.88
C PHE A 460 34.78 -1.86 -4.85
N GLU A 461 35.91 -1.67 -5.53
CA GLU A 461 36.55 -2.74 -6.29
C GLU A 461 36.94 -3.91 -5.37
N GLU A 462 36.99 -5.13 -5.94
CA GLU A 462 37.21 -6.40 -5.24
C GLU A 462 38.47 -6.40 -4.33
N ASP A 463 39.49 -5.60 -4.68
CA ASP A 463 40.72 -5.39 -3.90
C ASP A 463 40.94 -3.92 -3.42
N GLY A 464 40.02 -3.01 -3.77
CA GLY A 464 40.18 -1.56 -3.56
C GLY A 464 39.59 -1.04 -2.26
N GLY A 465 38.57 -1.72 -1.72
CA GLY A 465 37.80 -1.24 -0.56
C GLY A 465 38.60 -1.13 0.74
N GLU A 466 39.52 -2.08 1.00
CA GLU A 466 40.37 -2.02 2.21
C GLU A 466 41.19 -0.73 2.24
N ASN A 467 41.73 -0.28 1.10
CA ASN A 467 42.53 0.94 1.04
C ASN A 467 41.71 2.21 1.40
N ILE A 468 40.44 2.26 0.99
CA ILE A 468 39.55 3.39 1.27
C ILE A 468 39.17 3.39 2.76
N LEU A 469 38.77 2.24 3.30
CA LEU A 469 38.43 2.11 4.72
C LEU A 469 39.65 2.37 5.62
N GLU A 470 40.84 1.90 5.23
CA GLU A 470 42.10 2.21 5.90
C GLU A 470 42.43 3.70 5.83
N GLN A 471 42.20 4.38 4.71
CA GLN A 471 42.38 5.83 4.60
C GLN A 471 41.50 6.55 5.62
N ILE A 472 40.20 6.26 5.66
CA ILE A 472 39.23 6.86 6.59
C ILE A 472 39.68 6.65 8.04
N ARG A 473 40.10 5.43 8.39
CA ARG A 473 40.63 5.09 9.72
C ARG A 473 41.93 5.85 10.03
N SER A 474 42.85 5.93 9.07
CA SER A 474 44.18 6.54 9.25
C SER A 474 44.12 8.06 9.42
N GLU A 475 43.21 8.72 8.69
CA GLU A 475 42.98 10.15 8.77
C GLU A 475 42.01 10.53 9.90
N ASN A 476 41.49 9.55 10.66
CA ASN A 476 40.52 9.73 11.73
C ASN A 476 39.30 10.55 11.29
N TRP A 477 38.75 10.22 10.13
CA TRP A 477 37.54 10.85 9.63
C TRP A 477 36.34 10.41 10.47
N VAL A 478 35.54 11.38 10.89
CA VAL A 478 34.19 11.15 11.42
C VAL A 478 33.23 11.29 10.25
N ILE A 479 32.61 10.20 9.83
CA ILE A 479 31.65 10.23 8.73
C ILE A 479 30.37 10.90 9.25
N ASN A 480 30.03 12.04 8.67
CA ASN A 480 28.79 12.75 8.98
C ASN A 480 27.63 12.18 8.15
N GLU A 481 27.88 11.89 6.88
CA GLU A 481 26.88 11.36 5.96
C GLU A 481 27.55 10.58 4.84
N ALA A 482 26.96 9.46 4.43
CA ALA A 482 27.33 8.75 3.22
C ALA A 482 26.07 8.44 2.39
N ASN A 483 26.08 8.79 1.11
CA ASN A 483 24.93 8.62 0.22
C ASN A 483 25.31 7.87 -1.06
N LEU A 484 24.39 7.03 -1.53
CA LEU A 484 24.34 6.59 -2.92
C LEU A 484 23.30 7.43 -3.65
N VAL A 485 23.73 8.10 -4.72
CA VAL A 485 22.86 8.98 -5.51
C VAL A 485 22.62 8.34 -6.87
N PHE A 486 21.35 8.03 -7.15
CA PHE A 486 20.91 7.36 -8.36
C PHE A 486 20.18 8.34 -9.26
N TYR A 487 20.83 8.78 -10.33
CA TYR A 487 20.19 9.62 -11.33
C TYR A 487 19.37 8.78 -12.31
N ILE A 488 18.17 9.26 -12.61
CA ILE A 488 17.27 8.63 -13.58
C ILE A 488 17.71 9.03 -15.00
N ASP A 489 17.78 8.06 -15.91
CA ASP A 489 18.05 8.32 -17.32
C ASP A 489 16.77 8.81 -18.04
N ARG A 490 16.46 10.09 -17.84
CA ARG A 490 15.35 10.75 -18.53
C ARG A 490 15.51 10.78 -20.04
N ASP A 491 16.73 10.74 -20.59
CA ASP A 491 16.92 10.74 -22.04
C ASP A 491 16.33 9.46 -22.66
N GLN A 492 16.48 8.31 -21.99
CA GLN A 492 15.88 7.04 -22.43
C GLN A 492 14.37 6.98 -22.14
N LEU A 493 13.95 7.36 -20.93
CA LEU A 493 12.54 7.29 -20.54
C LEU A 493 11.66 8.25 -21.36
N ASP A 494 12.10 9.48 -21.59
CA ASP A 494 11.37 10.45 -22.40
C ASP A 494 11.30 10.06 -23.88
N ALA A 495 12.34 9.39 -24.40
CA ALA A 495 12.38 8.94 -25.79
C ALA A 495 11.32 7.88 -26.11
N VAL A 496 10.94 7.07 -25.12
CA VAL A 496 9.87 6.06 -25.24
C VAL A 496 8.53 6.54 -24.68
N GLY A 497 8.46 7.76 -24.15
CA GLY A 497 7.24 8.34 -23.59
C GLY A 497 6.83 7.78 -22.23
N SER A 498 7.77 7.24 -21.44
CA SER A 498 7.46 6.76 -20.09
C SER A 498 7.20 7.92 -19.12
N THR A 499 6.02 7.91 -18.51
CA THR A 499 5.53 8.93 -17.57
C THR A 499 5.50 8.44 -16.12
N LEU A 500 5.33 7.13 -15.91
CA LEU A 500 5.25 6.53 -14.59
C LEU A 500 6.63 6.07 -14.10
N GLU A 501 6.92 6.36 -12.85
CA GLU A 501 8.18 5.99 -12.21
C GLU A 501 7.91 5.41 -10.82
N PRO A 502 8.67 4.40 -10.38
CA PRO A 502 8.54 3.84 -9.05
C PRO A 502 8.74 4.91 -7.97
N PRO A 503 7.96 4.90 -6.88
CA PRO A 503 8.03 5.96 -5.89
C PRO A 503 9.29 5.88 -5.02
N ARG A 504 9.87 4.68 -4.85
CA ARG A 504 10.96 4.47 -3.90
C ARG A 504 11.90 3.31 -4.30
N LEU A 505 13.19 3.50 -4.05
CA LEU A 505 14.20 2.44 -4.14
C LEU A 505 14.34 1.70 -2.80
N TYR A 506 14.74 0.44 -2.89
CA TYR A 506 15.00 -0.46 -1.77
C TYR A 506 16.38 -1.09 -1.90
N LEU A 507 17.26 -0.74 -0.97
CA LEU A 507 18.66 -1.12 -0.90
C LEU A 507 18.86 -2.01 0.33
N TYR A 508 19.37 -3.20 0.10
CA TYR A 508 19.50 -4.24 1.12
C TYR A 508 20.85 -4.93 1.03
N ASN A 509 21.24 -5.62 2.10
CA ASN A 509 22.44 -6.44 2.08
C ASN A 509 22.12 -7.76 1.35
N ALA A 510 22.86 -8.08 0.29
CA ALA A 510 22.57 -9.24 -0.55
C ALA A 510 22.82 -10.59 0.15
N GLU A 511 23.57 -10.64 1.26
CA GLU A 511 23.83 -11.88 1.99
C GLU A 511 22.70 -12.22 2.97
N ASN A 512 22.18 -11.22 3.68
CA ASN A 512 21.14 -11.43 4.70
C ASN A 512 19.73 -10.96 4.29
N LYS A 513 19.61 -10.32 3.12
CA LYS A 513 18.38 -9.80 2.51
C LYS A 513 17.65 -8.70 3.31
N PHE A 514 18.25 -8.19 4.39
CA PHE A 514 17.67 -7.11 5.20
C PHE A 514 18.06 -5.73 4.65
N PRO A 515 17.17 -4.73 4.81
CA PRO A 515 17.45 -3.38 4.35
C PRO A 515 18.57 -2.73 5.18
N LEU A 516 19.26 -1.76 4.58
CA LEU A 516 20.28 -0.96 5.26
C LEU A 516 19.65 0.16 6.10
N ILE A 517 18.65 -0.18 6.93
CA ILE A 517 17.87 0.76 7.73
C ILE A 517 18.10 0.47 9.22
N ASP A 518 18.56 1.46 9.97
CA ASP A 518 18.58 1.39 11.42
C ASP A 518 17.24 1.88 12.00
N THR A 519 16.33 0.94 12.26
CA THR A 519 15.03 1.26 12.88
C THR A 519 15.16 1.93 14.24
N SER A 520 16.27 1.77 14.96
CA SER A 520 16.39 2.37 16.30
C SER A 520 16.60 3.88 16.24
N SER A 521 17.16 4.38 15.14
CA SER A 521 17.46 5.79 14.91
C SER A 521 16.57 6.43 13.83
N ASP A 522 15.96 5.62 12.95
CA ASP A 522 15.12 6.07 11.85
C ASP A 522 13.64 5.74 12.08
N GLN A 523 12.97 6.57 12.88
CA GLN A 523 11.55 6.43 13.17
C GLN A 523 10.71 7.18 12.13
N ALA A 524 9.48 6.73 11.93
CA ALA A 524 8.53 7.42 11.07
C ALA A 524 8.33 8.86 11.52
N LEU A 525 8.32 9.79 10.56
CA LEU A 525 8.01 11.20 10.80
C LEU A 525 6.84 11.55 9.89
N ALA A 526 5.66 11.73 10.50
CA ALA A 526 4.51 12.25 9.78
C ALA A 526 4.83 13.68 9.32
N VAL A 527 4.74 13.90 8.01
CA VAL A 527 4.91 15.19 7.36
C VAL A 527 3.60 15.50 6.65
N ALA A 528 3.02 16.68 6.90
CA ALA A 528 1.82 17.14 6.21
C ALA A 528 2.03 17.09 4.68
N GLY A 529 1.01 16.67 3.93
CA GLY A 529 1.12 16.48 2.47
C GLY A 529 1.99 15.31 2.02
N THR A 530 2.39 14.40 2.92
CA THR A 530 3.16 13.20 2.55
C THR A 530 2.34 11.94 2.84
N PRO A 531 2.08 11.08 1.84
CA PRO A 531 1.45 9.79 2.07
C PRO A 531 2.15 8.99 3.16
N ASN A 532 1.38 8.33 4.02
CA ASN A 532 1.91 7.64 5.20
C ASN A 532 2.99 6.60 4.85
N LEU A 533 2.84 5.90 3.70
CA LEU A 533 3.80 4.93 3.21
C LEU A 533 5.21 5.52 2.93
N PHE A 534 5.30 6.81 2.67
CA PHE A 534 6.57 7.52 2.43
C PHE A 534 7.12 8.23 3.68
N SER A 535 6.35 8.31 4.76
CA SER A 535 6.77 8.89 6.05
C SER A 535 7.69 7.97 6.87
N PHE A 536 7.81 6.70 6.49
CA PHE A 536 8.69 5.74 7.16
C PHE A 536 10.14 5.82 6.67
N TYR A 537 11.07 5.73 7.61
CA TYR A 537 12.52 5.75 7.39
C TYR A 537 13.03 6.97 6.61
N PRO A 538 12.77 8.20 7.11
CA PRO A 538 13.15 9.44 6.45
C PRO A 538 14.67 9.63 6.35
N ASN A 539 15.48 9.05 7.24
CA ASN A 539 16.94 9.15 7.12
C ASN A 539 17.47 8.27 5.99
N TYR A 540 16.91 7.08 5.80
CA TYR A 540 17.22 6.22 4.66
C TYR A 540 16.84 6.87 3.32
N ASP A 541 15.71 7.59 3.29
CA ASP A 541 15.12 8.25 2.12
C ASP A 541 14.82 7.25 0.99
N GLY A 542 15.50 7.31 -0.14
CA GLY A 542 15.23 6.50 -1.31
C GLY A 542 13.96 6.86 -2.06
N VAL A 543 13.24 7.93 -1.66
CA VAL A 543 12.02 8.41 -2.33
C VAL A 543 12.41 9.20 -3.59
N ILE A 544 11.62 9.07 -4.64
CA ILE A 544 11.87 9.76 -5.91
C ILE A 544 11.80 11.28 -5.72
N GLN A 545 12.82 12.00 -6.18
CA GLN A 545 12.79 13.45 -6.28
C GLN A 545 12.39 13.85 -7.70
N LYS A 546 11.29 14.59 -7.82
CA LYS A 546 10.74 15.03 -9.10
C LYS A 546 11.07 16.50 -9.38
N THR A 547 11.17 16.86 -10.65
CA THR A 547 11.23 18.25 -11.15
C THR A 547 10.28 18.35 -12.33
N ASN A 548 9.34 19.31 -12.28
CA ASN A 548 8.27 19.46 -13.29
C ASN A 548 7.48 18.14 -13.52
N GLY A 549 7.12 17.44 -12.44
CA GLY A 549 6.36 16.19 -12.49
C GLY A 549 7.15 14.93 -12.88
N LYS A 550 8.42 15.06 -13.30
CA LYS A 550 9.26 13.93 -13.73
C LYS A 550 10.34 13.63 -12.70
N GLY A 551 10.61 12.36 -12.46
CA GLY A 551 11.71 11.89 -11.62
C GLY A 551 13.08 12.34 -12.14
N VAL A 552 13.97 12.69 -11.23
CA VAL A 552 15.34 13.11 -11.57
C VAL A 552 16.36 12.26 -10.83
N VAL A 553 16.13 12.00 -9.54
CA VAL A 553 17.11 11.36 -8.68
C VAL A 553 16.44 10.62 -7.52
N TYR A 554 17.08 9.56 -7.07
CA TYR A 554 16.87 8.96 -5.76
C TYR A 554 18.15 9.10 -4.95
N SER A 555 18.03 9.37 -3.66
CA SER A 555 19.17 9.41 -2.74
C SER A 555 18.95 8.41 -1.61
N VAL A 556 19.88 7.48 -1.42
CA VAL A 556 19.82 6.50 -0.34
C VAL A 556 20.97 6.74 0.63
N LYS A 557 20.64 7.01 1.89
CA LYS A 557 21.65 7.22 2.94
C LYS A 557 22.13 5.86 3.48
N ILE A 558 23.44 5.67 3.46
CA ILE A 558 24.11 4.44 3.95
C ILE A 558 25.18 4.73 5.01
N THR A 559 25.07 5.87 5.69
CA THR A 559 26.01 6.35 6.71
C THR A 559 26.34 5.29 7.75
N ASP A 560 25.32 4.61 8.30
CA ASP A 560 25.51 3.59 9.33
C ASP A 560 26.25 2.36 8.78
N HIS A 561 25.96 1.96 7.55
CA HIS A 561 26.66 0.86 6.89
C HIS A 561 28.15 1.16 6.71
N ILE A 562 28.51 2.38 6.26
CA ILE A 562 29.93 2.77 6.15
C ILE A 562 30.58 2.89 7.54
N ASN A 563 29.89 3.48 8.52
CA ASN A 563 30.39 3.58 9.89
C ASN A 563 30.66 2.20 10.50
N ASP A 564 29.82 1.22 10.23
CA ASP A 564 30.00 -0.15 10.74
C ASP A 564 31.19 -0.85 10.11
N MET A 565 31.44 -0.64 8.81
CA MET A 565 32.68 -1.11 8.18
C MET A 565 33.91 -0.42 8.77
N VAL A 566 33.86 0.89 9.02
CA VAL A 566 35.01 1.66 9.50
C VAL A 566 35.32 1.39 10.97
N VAL A 567 34.30 1.39 11.84
CA VAL A 567 34.43 1.37 13.31
C VAL A 567 34.30 -0.04 13.88
N ARG A 568 33.41 -0.86 13.31
CA ARG A 568 33.09 -2.20 13.84
C ARG A 568 33.74 -3.33 13.04
N ASP A 569 34.52 -2.99 12.02
CA ASP A 569 35.21 -3.92 11.13
C ASP A 569 34.25 -4.91 10.45
N SER A 570 33.04 -4.42 10.11
CA SER A 570 32.05 -5.18 9.35
C SER A 570 32.54 -5.46 7.93
N THR A 571 32.13 -6.59 7.37
CA THR A 571 32.49 -6.99 6.00
C THR A 571 31.80 -6.09 4.98
N ASN A 572 32.55 -5.68 3.94
CA ASN A 572 31.98 -5.04 2.76
C ASN A 572 31.12 -6.06 2.00
N ALA A 573 29.82 -6.01 2.22
CA ALA A 573 28.86 -6.91 1.60
C ALA A 573 28.38 -6.32 0.27
N THR A 574 28.12 -7.20 -0.71
CA THR A 574 27.35 -6.84 -1.89
C THR A 574 25.97 -6.33 -1.46
N LEU A 575 25.51 -5.26 -2.08
CA LEU A 575 24.20 -4.69 -1.84
C LEU A 575 23.25 -5.07 -2.97
N GLY A 576 22.01 -5.43 -2.65
CA GLY A 576 20.95 -5.56 -3.63
C GLY A 576 20.15 -4.26 -3.73
N LEU A 577 19.77 -3.87 -4.95
CA LEU A 577 18.92 -2.73 -5.25
C LEU A 577 17.69 -3.19 -6.02
N THR A 578 16.52 -2.86 -5.50
CA THR A 578 15.22 -3.09 -6.15
C THR A 578 14.24 -1.95 -5.85
N LEU A 579 12.98 -2.09 -6.23
CA LEU A 579 11.90 -1.13 -6.04
C LEU A 579 11.06 -1.46 -4.81
N SER A 580 10.42 -0.47 -4.20
CA SER A 580 9.48 -0.69 -3.09
C SER A 580 8.26 0.22 -3.19
N THR A 581 7.07 -0.36 -3.01
CA THR A 581 5.82 0.39 -2.78
C THR A 581 5.51 0.57 -1.30
N ASN A 582 6.04 -0.31 -0.44
CA ASN A 582 5.96 -0.18 1.01
C ASN A 582 7.29 -0.63 1.63
N ILE A 583 8.04 0.34 2.15
CA ILE A 583 9.38 0.14 2.72
C ILE A 583 9.34 -0.67 4.04
N GLN A 584 8.18 -0.79 4.68
CA GLN A 584 8.03 -1.54 5.93
C GLN A 584 7.91 -3.06 5.69
N ASN A 585 7.66 -3.47 4.44
CA ASN A 585 7.55 -4.88 4.10
C ASN A 585 8.94 -5.45 3.79
N TRP A 586 9.54 -6.11 4.79
CA TRP A 586 10.86 -6.74 4.69
C TRP A 586 10.81 -8.23 4.45
N ASN A 587 9.63 -8.77 4.14
CA ASN A 587 9.49 -10.19 3.87
C ASN A 587 10.33 -10.56 2.63
N ILE A 588 10.90 -11.75 2.69
CA ILE A 588 11.64 -12.36 1.60
C ILE A 588 10.89 -13.59 1.11
N SER A 589 11.09 -13.92 -0.16
CA SER A 589 10.51 -15.12 -0.75
C SER A 589 11.40 -15.63 -1.86
N ASP A 590 11.26 -16.91 -2.18
CA ASP A 590 12.02 -17.52 -3.26
C ASP A 590 11.64 -16.96 -4.63
N ALA A 591 12.66 -16.78 -5.44
CA ALA A 591 12.58 -16.37 -6.83
C ALA A 591 13.46 -17.28 -7.69
N LYS A 592 13.02 -17.51 -8.91
CA LYS A 592 13.81 -18.19 -9.94
C LYS A 592 14.62 -17.16 -10.70
N VAL A 593 15.91 -17.42 -10.80
CA VAL A 593 16.90 -16.59 -11.50
C VAL A 593 17.65 -17.47 -12.49
N ALA A 594 18.39 -16.87 -13.43
CA ALA A 594 19.04 -17.58 -14.53
C ALA A 594 19.91 -18.78 -14.12
N ASN A 595 20.45 -18.77 -12.89
CA ASN A 595 21.34 -19.80 -12.36
C ASN A 595 20.81 -20.53 -11.11
N GLY A 596 19.50 -20.57 -10.90
CA GLY A 596 18.89 -21.34 -9.80
C GLY A 596 17.76 -20.62 -9.11
N GLU A 597 17.72 -20.74 -7.78
CA GLU A 597 16.75 -20.09 -6.91
C GLU A 597 17.49 -19.19 -5.92
N GLU A 598 16.92 -18.03 -5.63
CA GLU A 598 17.44 -17.05 -4.69
C GLU A 598 16.29 -16.43 -3.88
N GLU A 599 16.51 -16.18 -2.59
CA GLU A 599 15.58 -15.40 -1.77
C GLU A 599 15.72 -13.91 -2.09
N LEU A 600 14.62 -13.27 -2.50
CA LEU A 600 14.59 -11.83 -2.80
C LEU A 600 13.52 -11.11 -1.97
N PRO A 601 13.70 -9.82 -1.66
CA PRO A 601 12.66 -9.01 -1.01
C PRO A 601 11.38 -8.94 -1.86
N ILE A 602 10.23 -9.24 -1.25
CA ILE A 602 8.94 -9.26 -1.98
C ILE A 602 8.40 -7.87 -2.31
N THR A 603 9.03 -6.82 -1.80
CA THR A 603 8.55 -5.43 -1.92
C THR A 603 8.48 -4.92 -3.38
N SER A 604 9.26 -5.53 -4.28
CA SER A 604 9.22 -5.25 -5.72
C SER A 604 8.25 -6.13 -6.51
N THR A 605 7.82 -7.28 -5.96
CA THR A 605 6.93 -8.25 -6.62
C THR A 605 5.55 -7.66 -6.94
N VAL A 606 5.08 -6.75 -6.10
CA VAL A 606 3.71 -6.24 -6.15
C VAL A 606 3.52 -5.04 -7.07
N THR A 607 4.59 -4.47 -7.66
CA THR A 607 4.49 -3.30 -8.54
C THR A 607 4.77 -3.65 -10.00
N PRO A 608 3.99 -3.09 -10.95
CA PRO A 608 4.28 -3.21 -12.38
C PRO A 608 5.33 -2.21 -12.85
N LEU A 609 5.73 -1.23 -12.04
CA LEU A 609 6.55 -0.10 -12.48
C LEU A 609 8.02 -0.49 -12.69
N GLY A 610 8.70 0.29 -13.52
CA GLY A 610 10.13 0.15 -13.78
C GLY A 610 10.81 1.49 -14.02
N THR A 611 12.14 1.52 -13.95
CA THR A 611 12.95 2.72 -14.19
C THR A 611 14.35 2.36 -14.69
N ILE A 612 15.00 3.33 -15.34
CA ILE A 612 16.38 3.22 -15.83
C ILE A 612 17.22 4.25 -15.08
N LEU A 613 18.29 3.79 -14.45
CA LEU A 613 19.24 4.64 -13.73
C LEU A 613 20.60 4.64 -14.45
N TYR A 614 21.36 5.72 -14.32
CA TYR A 614 22.75 5.70 -14.76
C TYR A 614 23.58 4.79 -13.85
N GLY A 615 24.34 3.87 -14.45
CA GLY A 615 25.25 2.97 -13.74
C GLY A 615 26.59 3.63 -13.43
N GLY A 616 27.53 2.84 -12.90
CA GLY A 616 28.88 3.31 -12.57
C GLY A 616 29.82 3.43 -13.78
N ASN A 617 29.58 2.63 -14.82
CA ASN A 617 30.48 2.53 -15.97
C ASN A 617 30.13 3.51 -17.10
N LEU A 618 30.29 4.81 -16.83
CA LEU A 618 30.17 5.86 -17.84
C LEU A 618 31.54 6.36 -18.31
N GLU A 619 31.69 6.54 -19.62
CA GLU A 619 32.90 7.12 -20.20
C GLU A 619 33.07 8.59 -19.77
N THR A 620 34.30 9.02 -19.48
CA THR A 620 34.61 10.41 -19.07
C THR A 620 34.23 11.49 -20.10
N THR A 621 33.95 11.07 -21.34
CA THR A 621 33.52 11.94 -22.44
C THR A 621 32.00 12.02 -22.58
N ASP A 622 31.24 11.20 -21.84
CA ASP A 622 29.78 11.20 -21.84
C ASP A 622 29.27 12.51 -21.21
N PRO A 623 28.33 13.24 -21.85
CA PRO A 623 27.75 14.46 -21.27
C PRO A 623 27.05 14.23 -19.93
N ASN A 624 26.63 12.99 -19.63
CA ASN A 624 25.99 12.59 -18.39
C ASN A 624 26.98 11.93 -17.41
N PHE A 625 28.30 12.01 -17.62
CA PHE A 625 29.31 11.40 -16.73
C PHE A 625 29.18 11.81 -15.25
N ASP A 626 28.70 13.03 -14.99
CA ASP A 626 28.47 13.50 -13.62
C ASP A 626 27.27 12.83 -12.93
N LYS A 627 26.35 12.25 -13.71
CA LYS A 627 25.18 11.51 -13.25
C LYS A 627 25.44 10.01 -12.99
N ARG A 628 26.65 9.51 -13.25
CA ARG A 628 26.99 8.10 -12.93
C ARG A 628 26.77 7.81 -11.46
N LEU A 629 26.49 6.54 -11.13
CA LEU A 629 26.38 6.08 -9.75
C LEU A 629 27.70 6.30 -8.99
N LYS A 630 27.63 6.94 -7.83
CA LYS A 630 28.78 7.24 -6.97
C LYS A 630 28.42 7.11 -5.50
N LEU A 631 29.43 6.84 -4.68
CA LEU A 631 29.37 6.94 -3.23
C LEU A 631 29.91 8.30 -2.81
N GLU A 632 29.06 9.12 -2.20
CA GLU A 632 29.46 10.42 -1.65
C GLU A 632 29.63 10.32 -0.14
N ILE A 633 30.83 10.62 0.38
CA ILE A 633 31.11 10.62 1.83
C ILE A 633 31.42 12.04 2.29
N ILE A 634 30.58 12.57 3.16
CA ILE A 634 30.81 13.82 3.89
C ILE A 634 31.38 13.48 5.26
N TYR A 635 32.55 14.02 5.57
CA TYR A 635 33.26 13.73 6.81
C TYR A 635 33.79 14.98 7.50
N THR A 636 34.07 14.85 8.78
CA THR A 636 34.77 15.83 9.61
C THR A 636 36.12 15.24 10.02
N LYS A 637 37.21 15.99 9.86
CA LYS A 637 38.54 15.59 10.36
C LYS A 637 39.15 16.67 11.23
N ALA A 638 40.00 16.26 12.17
CA ALA A 638 40.80 17.19 12.96
C ALA A 638 41.95 17.77 12.13
N ASN A 639 42.22 19.07 12.29
CA ASN A 639 43.30 19.78 11.59
C ASN A 639 44.69 19.61 12.24
#